data_AF-A0A395I606-F1
#
_entry.id   AF-A0A395I606-F1
#
_cell.length_a   1.000
_cell.length_b   1.000
_cell.length_c   1.000
_cell.angle_alpha   90.00
_cell.angle_beta   90.00
_cell.angle_gamma   90.00
#
_symmetry.space_group_name_H-M   'P 1'
#
loop_
_entity.id
_entity.type
_entity.pdbx_description
1 polymer ?
#
loop_
_entity_poly.entity_id
_entity_poly.type
_entity_poly.pdbx_seq_one_letter_code
_entity_poly.pdbx_strand_id
1 'polypeptide(L)'
;MAKVIFTPWKEQSQLLVVRNQFYPPPLYDGPDLRSKACATVSAWKMRGNLPHPVEATALLTDAILHDDAQKNSIFSIRATYAAAFCRFVTGLVDSKLGGQRRTMFQRALDLGLPASFVELRHEATHRELPSLTVLRNASQRSLEWLWDYYWAKTEFAADFGAQRVPVEAGSEGVAEGDEDEDEDDDDEGEVDLEPIKSALRGTLQQVVADGEDQQQPPRKKRKVQQHLSAVTAEVVSMCRSSGRGVSALSSVLVEDALLVPAGRRMGDSMVNQFVKWDPLLQMIADAQPTFLSSLTEELADALALTTRPKDAKTDPRCEGVYMWLDHILGSAQWESRRRLVSYAYMLAVCEQSGNHWTESLKERLAERQDEGVPSFEGEELGRSTPSSRAMHIQSIPMWTGKGNNYAYLVTDEPTKQSVIIDPANPPEVIPELESQIKAGKIDLTAIVNTHHHWDHAGGNNELLKTFGKLPVIGGKDCQSVTQTPGHGETFKIGDRISVKALHTPCHTQDSICYFMQDGDQKVVFTGDTLFIGGCGRFFEGTAPEMHKALNETLAALPDDTKVYPGHEYTKGNVKFCLAVSQSEPIKRLDAFAEANQETQGKFTIGDEKLHNVFMRVNDPEIQKKTGKTDPVEVMAALREMKNAM
;
A
#
# COMPACT_ATOMS: atom_id res chain seq x y z
N MET A 1 8.70 -22.44 -41.24
CA MET A 1 9.78 -21.64 -41.88
C MET A 1 10.56 -20.90 -40.81
N ALA A 2 11.90 -20.84 -40.89
CA ALA A 2 12.70 -20.03 -39.97
C ALA A 2 12.39 -18.54 -40.21
N LYS A 3 11.74 -17.88 -39.23
CA LYS A 3 11.50 -16.43 -39.28
C LYS A 3 12.85 -15.72 -39.07
N VAL A 4 13.40 -15.18 -40.15
CA VAL A 4 14.59 -14.32 -40.12
C VAL A 4 14.18 -13.01 -39.47
N ILE A 5 14.74 -12.71 -38.30
CA ILE A 5 14.53 -11.46 -37.59
C ILE A 5 15.74 -10.58 -37.87
N PHE A 6 15.55 -9.49 -38.60
CA PHE A 6 16.60 -8.50 -38.81
C PHE A 6 16.71 -7.62 -37.56
N THR A 7 17.83 -7.75 -36.85
CA THR A 7 18.16 -6.90 -35.71
C THR A 7 19.17 -5.83 -36.12
N PRO A 8 19.10 -4.62 -35.56
CA PRO A 8 20.04 -3.54 -35.90
C PRO A 8 21.42 -3.68 -35.22
N TRP A 9 21.55 -4.58 -34.23
CA TRP A 9 22.82 -5.06 -33.69
C TRP A 9 23.33 -6.29 -34.45
N LYS A 10 24.66 -6.45 -34.53
CA LYS A 10 25.31 -7.56 -35.25
C LYS A 10 25.24 -8.87 -34.46
N GLU A 11 25.39 -8.76 -33.15
CA GLU A 11 25.43 -9.90 -32.22
C GLU A 11 24.60 -9.56 -30.98
N GLN A 12 23.93 -10.55 -30.40
CA GLN A 12 23.11 -10.37 -29.19
C GLN A 12 23.91 -9.84 -28.01
N SER A 13 25.21 -10.16 -27.94
CA SER A 13 26.16 -9.61 -26.98
C SER A 13 26.18 -8.07 -26.98
N GLN A 14 26.01 -7.43 -28.14
CA GLN A 14 25.98 -5.97 -28.26
C GLN A 14 24.74 -5.37 -27.61
N LEU A 15 23.59 -6.06 -27.70
CA LEU A 15 22.36 -5.66 -27.01
C LEU A 15 22.53 -5.74 -25.49
N LEU A 16 23.16 -6.81 -24.99
CA LEU A 16 23.42 -6.99 -23.55
C LEU A 16 24.41 -5.94 -23.02
N VAL A 17 25.42 -5.57 -23.79
CA VAL A 17 26.33 -4.47 -23.44
C VAL A 17 25.58 -3.15 -23.30
N VAL A 18 24.69 -2.82 -24.26
CA VAL A 18 23.88 -1.59 -24.18
C VAL A 18 22.89 -1.64 -23.02
N ARG A 19 22.27 -2.79 -22.75
CA ARG A 19 21.42 -3.01 -21.56
C ARG A 19 22.18 -2.68 -20.28
N ASN A 20 23.36 -3.25 -20.09
CA ASN A 20 24.16 -3.03 -18.87
C ASN A 20 24.69 -1.59 -18.75
N GLN A 21 24.76 -0.84 -19.86
CA GLN A 21 25.08 0.59 -19.83
C GLN A 21 23.87 1.45 -19.42
N PHE A 22 22.65 1.06 -19.78
CA PHE A 22 21.42 1.69 -19.30
C PHE A 22 21.12 1.32 -17.83
N TYR A 23 21.32 0.05 -17.49
CA TYR A 23 21.05 -0.55 -16.18
C TYR A 23 22.35 -1.15 -15.62
N PRO A 24 23.26 -0.31 -15.11
CA PRO A 24 24.49 -0.81 -14.50
C PRO A 24 24.15 -1.71 -13.29
N PRO A 25 24.86 -2.82 -13.09
CA PRO A 25 24.67 -3.67 -11.92
C PRO A 25 24.86 -2.88 -10.61
N PRO A 26 24.21 -3.27 -9.51
CA PRO A 26 24.32 -2.55 -8.23
C PRO A 26 25.76 -2.38 -7.69
N LEU A 27 26.69 -3.21 -8.15
CA LEU A 27 28.11 -3.20 -7.75
C LEU A 27 29.03 -2.46 -8.73
N TYR A 28 28.48 -1.83 -9.77
CA TYR A 28 29.26 -1.10 -10.77
C TYR A 28 29.68 0.29 -10.24
N ASP A 29 30.99 0.54 -10.16
CA ASP A 29 31.61 1.78 -9.68
C ASP A 29 32.29 2.59 -10.81
N GLY A 30 32.09 2.17 -12.06
CA GLY A 30 32.67 2.82 -13.23
C GLY A 30 31.95 4.10 -13.66
N PRO A 31 32.44 4.77 -14.72
CA PRO A 31 31.82 6.00 -15.23
C PRO A 31 30.40 5.74 -15.75
N ASP A 32 29.55 6.77 -15.72
CA ASP A 32 28.22 6.70 -16.31
C ASP A 32 28.30 6.53 -17.84
N LEU A 33 27.86 5.37 -18.31
CA LEU A 33 27.89 4.99 -19.73
C LEU A 33 26.55 5.22 -20.45
N ARG A 34 25.54 5.77 -19.78
CA ARG A 34 24.20 5.96 -20.35
C ARG A 34 24.20 6.83 -21.60
N SER A 35 25.03 7.88 -21.64
CA SER A 35 25.17 8.72 -22.83
C SER A 35 25.71 7.95 -24.04
N LYS A 36 26.66 7.03 -23.81
CA LYS A 36 27.21 6.13 -24.85
C LYS A 36 26.16 5.12 -25.32
N ALA A 37 25.34 4.61 -24.41
CA ALA A 37 24.22 3.74 -24.74
C ALA A 37 23.19 4.44 -25.63
N CYS A 38 22.77 5.67 -25.28
CA CYS A 38 21.89 6.50 -26.11
C CYS A 38 22.45 6.71 -27.52
N ALA A 39 23.73 7.06 -27.64
CA ALA A 39 24.40 7.23 -28.93
C ALA A 39 24.42 5.93 -29.76
N THR A 40 24.61 4.78 -29.11
CA THR A 40 24.60 3.47 -29.76
C THR A 40 23.22 3.10 -30.28
N VAL A 41 22.17 3.31 -29.48
CA VAL A 41 20.77 3.09 -29.90
C VAL A 41 20.39 4.03 -31.04
N SER A 42 20.81 5.30 -31.00
CA SER A 42 20.61 6.24 -32.10
C SER A 42 21.26 5.75 -33.41
N ALA A 43 22.49 5.22 -33.33
CA ALA A 43 23.16 4.62 -34.48
C ALA A 43 22.45 3.36 -34.99
N TRP A 44 21.88 2.54 -34.11
CA TRP A 44 21.06 1.37 -34.49
C TRP A 44 19.76 1.77 -35.17
N LYS A 45 19.14 2.87 -34.75
CA LYS A 45 17.90 3.39 -35.36
C LYS A 45 18.09 3.74 -36.84
N MET A 46 19.28 4.19 -37.21
CA MET A 46 19.63 4.48 -38.62
C MET A 46 19.78 3.21 -39.48
N ARG A 47 19.90 2.02 -38.87
CA ARG A 47 20.11 0.75 -39.57
C ARG A 47 18.82 -0.02 -39.85
N GLY A 48 17.71 0.36 -39.24
CA GLY A 48 16.42 -0.31 -39.42
C GLY A 48 15.50 -0.17 -38.21
N ASN A 49 14.45 -0.99 -38.17
CA ASN A 49 13.47 -0.96 -37.10
C ASN A 49 14.08 -1.47 -35.78
N LEU A 50 14.02 -0.63 -34.76
CA LEU A 50 14.35 -0.99 -33.38
C LEU A 50 13.12 -1.50 -32.65
N PRO A 51 13.27 -2.48 -31.72
CA PRO A 51 12.22 -2.76 -30.76
C PRO A 51 11.91 -1.49 -29.97
N HIS A 52 10.61 -1.16 -29.87
CA HIS A 52 10.17 0.04 -29.17
C HIS A 52 10.71 0.16 -27.73
N PRO A 53 10.79 -0.93 -26.91
CA PRO A 53 11.40 -0.85 -25.59
C PRO A 53 12.86 -0.34 -25.57
N VAL A 54 13.63 -0.65 -26.61
CA VAL A 54 15.03 -0.20 -26.75
C VAL A 54 15.08 1.31 -27.07
N GLU A 55 14.23 1.76 -28.00
CA GLU A 55 14.12 3.19 -28.33
C GLU A 55 13.59 4.00 -27.14
N ALA A 56 12.54 3.51 -26.46
CA ALA A 56 11.95 4.17 -25.31
C ALA A 56 12.94 4.32 -24.16
N THR A 57 13.73 3.26 -23.87
CA THR A 57 14.79 3.31 -22.85
C THR A 57 15.81 4.41 -23.16
N ALA A 58 16.25 4.51 -24.42
CA ALA A 58 17.20 5.55 -24.84
C ALA A 58 16.61 6.96 -24.72
N LEU A 59 15.35 7.17 -25.14
CA LEU A 59 14.69 8.49 -25.06
C LEU A 59 14.48 8.96 -23.61
N LEU A 60 14.03 8.07 -22.73
CA LEU A 60 13.83 8.37 -21.31
C LEU A 60 15.17 8.66 -20.63
N THR A 61 16.20 7.87 -20.94
CA THR A 61 17.55 8.07 -20.42
C THR A 61 18.17 9.38 -20.93
N ASP A 62 17.98 9.72 -22.20
CA ASP A 62 18.46 10.97 -22.79
C ASP A 62 17.80 12.19 -22.15
N ALA A 63 16.49 12.09 -21.80
CA ALA A 63 15.80 13.12 -21.04
C ALA A 63 16.39 13.32 -19.64
N ILE A 64 16.76 12.23 -18.95
CA ILE A 64 17.45 12.29 -17.65
C ILE A 64 18.83 12.93 -17.78
N LEU A 65 19.59 12.61 -18.83
CA LEU A 65 20.90 13.20 -19.07
C LEU A 65 20.83 14.70 -19.43
N HIS A 66 19.70 15.15 -19.99
CA HIS A 66 19.43 16.56 -20.29
C HIS A 66 18.91 17.36 -19.08
N ASP A 67 18.65 16.70 -17.95
CA ASP A 67 18.11 17.29 -16.73
C ASP A 67 19.18 18.05 -15.93
N ASP A 68 19.63 19.16 -16.53
CA ASP A 68 20.62 20.06 -15.95
C ASP A 68 20.05 21.49 -15.95
N ALA A 69 19.57 21.92 -14.78
CA ALA A 69 18.98 23.25 -14.60
C ALA A 69 19.98 24.41 -14.74
N GLN A 70 21.30 24.13 -14.77
CA GLN A 70 22.32 25.15 -15.05
C GLN A 70 22.53 25.35 -16.56
N LYS A 71 22.23 24.33 -17.37
CA LYS A 71 22.42 24.36 -18.83
C LYS A 71 21.13 24.57 -19.60
N ASN A 72 19.99 24.17 -19.04
CA ASN A 72 18.70 24.15 -19.72
C ASN A 72 17.62 24.87 -18.90
N SER A 73 16.67 25.52 -19.59
CA SER A 73 15.51 26.10 -18.92
C SER A 73 14.59 25.01 -18.35
N ILE A 74 13.90 25.30 -17.24
CA ILE A 74 12.94 24.36 -16.64
C ILE A 74 11.87 23.92 -17.64
N PHE A 75 11.42 24.84 -18.52
CA PHE A 75 10.49 24.52 -19.60
C PHE A 75 11.09 23.52 -20.59
N SER A 76 12.34 23.73 -21.03
CA SER A 76 13.05 22.82 -21.94
C SER A 76 13.19 21.43 -21.34
N ILE A 77 13.54 21.34 -20.06
CA ILE A 77 13.66 20.06 -19.36
C ILE A 77 12.29 19.36 -19.30
N ARG A 78 11.23 20.06 -18.86
CA ARG A 78 9.85 19.53 -18.84
C ARG A 78 9.38 19.06 -20.22
N ALA A 79 9.67 19.83 -21.27
CA ALA A 79 9.32 19.46 -22.64
C ALA A 79 10.06 18.19 -23.10
N THR A 80 11.36 18.06 -22.79
CA THR A 80 12.15 16.87 -23.14
C THR A 80 11.62 15.62 -22.43
N TYR A 81 11.36 15.70 -21.12
CA TYR A 81 10.76 14.59 -20.38
C TYR A 81 9.37 14.22 -20.90
N ALA A 82 8.50 15.21 -21.11
CA ALA A 82 7.15 14.98 -21.61
C ALA A 82 7.19 14.31 -23.00
N ALA A 83 8.06 14.78 -23.90
CA ALA A 83 8.22 14.18 -25.22
C ALA A 83 8.72 12.73 -25.14
N ALA A 84 9.73 12.45 -24.30
CA ALA A 84 10.25 11.09 -24.11
C ALA A 84 9.17 10.16 -23.53
N PHE A 85 8.46 10.61 -22.50
CA PHE A 85 7.39 9.86 -21.85
C PHE A 85 6.20 9.59 -22.78
N CYS A 86 5.74 10.60 -23.50
CA CYS A 86 4.66 10.45 -24.49
C CYS A 86 5.03 9.45 -25.59
N ARG A 87 6.28 9.44 -26.06
CA ARG A 87 6.78 8.46 -27.04
C ARG A 87 6.84 7.06 -26.46
N PHE A 88 7.29 6.89 -25.22
CA PHE A 88 7.29 5.60 -24.52
C PHE A 88 5.89 4.99 -24.47
N VAL A 89 4.90 5.73 -23.95
CA VAL A 89 3.53 5.24 -23.81
C VAL A 89 2.93 4.98 -25.20
N THR A 90 3.00 5.96 -26.10
CA THR A 90 2.37 5.86 -27.43
C THR A 90 2.96 4.70 -28.23
N GLY A 91 4.27 4.49 -28.26
CA GLY A 91 4.83 3.38 -29.06
C GLY A 91 4.52 1.97 -28.52
N LEU A 92 4.13 1.84 -27.25
CA LEU A 92 3.65 0.56 -26.69
C LEU A 92 2.18 0.34 -27.05
N VAL A 93 1.33 1.32 -26.73
CA VAL A 93 -0.13 1.17 -26.85
C VAL A 93 -0.64 1.40 -28.28
N ASP A 94 0.10 2.15 -29.10
CA ASP A 94 -0.28 2.52 -30.46
C ASP A 94 0.38 1.61 -31.52
N SER A 95 0.94 0.48 -31.10
CA SER A 95 1.63 -0.44 -32.00
C SER A 95 0.65 -1.00 -33.06
N LYS A 96 0.99 -0.70 -34.32
CA LYS A 96 0.25 -1.02 -35.56
C LYS A 96 0.13 -2.53 -35.77
N LEU A 97 -0.90 -3.19 -35.25
CA LEU A 97 -1.29 -4.54 -35.67
C LEU A 97 -2.81 -4.65 -35.65
N GLY A 98 -3.36 -5.20 -36.74
CA GLY A 98 -4.80 -5.28 -37.01
C GLY A 98 -5.56 -6.01 -35.91
N GLY A 99 -6.77 -5.53 -35.62
CA GLY A 99 -7.65 -6.04 -34.59
C GLY A 99 -8.78 -5.06 -34.28
N GLN A 100 -9.73 -5.47 -33.43
CA GLN A 100 -10.84 -4.62 -32.99
C GLN A 100 -10.36 -3.27 -32.43
N ARG A 101 -11.15 -2.22 -32.68
CA ARG A 101 -10.92 -0.87 -32.12
C ARG A 101 -10.95 -0.95 -30.59
N ARG A 102 -9.80 -0.75 -29.95
CA ARG A 102 -9.63 -0.67 -28.50
C ARG A 102 -9.06 0.69 -28.11
N THR A 103 -9.42 1.18 -26.94
CA THR A 103 -8.86 2.44 -26.41
C THR A 103 -7.41 2.25 -25.97
N MET A 104 -6.62 3.33 -25.88
CA MET A 104 -5.24 3.24 -25.38
C MET A 104 -5.19 2.69 -23.94
N PHE A 105 -6.23 2.93 -23.15
CA PHE A 105 -6.36 2.41 -21.80
C PHE A 105 -6.51 0.89 -21.78
N GLN A 106 -7.38 0.34 -22.63
CA GLN A 106 -7.55 -1.11 -22.76
C GLN A 106 -6.27 -1.79 -23.21
N ARG A 107 -5.56 -1.20 -24.19
CA ARG A 107 -4.27 -1.71 -24.66
C ARG A 107 -3.17 -1.64 -23.60
N ALA A 108 -3.19 -0.61 -22.75
CA ALA A 108 -2.27 -0.52 -21.63
C ALA A 108 -2.51 -1.65 -20.61
N LEU A 109 -3.77 -1.96 -20.29
CA LEU A 109 -4.12 -3.08 -19.42
C LEU A 109 -3.63 -4.42 -19.99
N ASP A 110 -3.87 -4.69 -21.28
CA ASP A 110 -3.42 -5.91 -21.96
C ASP A 110 -1.88 -6.11 -21.87
N LEU A 111 -1.13 -5.00 -21.85
CA LEU A 111 0.33 -4.99 -21.75
C LEU A 111 0.86 -4.98 -20.31
N GLY A 112 -0.01 -4.85 -19.30
CA GLY A 112 0.39 -4.62 -17.90
C GLY A 112 1.02 -3.23 -17.68
N LEU A 113 0.75 -2.26 -18.56
CA LEU A 113 1.21 -0.88 -18.42
C LEU A 113 0.25 -0.11 -17.48
N PRO A 114 0.76 0.61 -16.46
CA PRO A 114 -0.10 1.32 -15.52
C PRO A 114 -1.04 2.31 -16.19
N ALA A 115 -2.32 2.29 -15.81
CA ALA A 115 -3.34 3.26 -16.25
C ALA A 115 -2.89 4.73 -16.09
N SER A 116 -2.20 5.03 -14.99
CA SER A 116 -1.65 6.36 -14.69
C SER A 116 -0.65 6.85 -15.75
N PHE A 117 -0.01 5.95 -16.50
CA PHE A 117 0.90 6.34 -17.59
C PHE A 117 0.14 6.82 -18.82
N VAL A 118 -1.02 6.23 -19.11
CA VAL A 118 -1.91 6.66 -20.19
C VAL A 118 -2.50 8.03 -19.87
N GLU A 119 -2.90 8.25 -18.62
CA GLU A 119 -3.41 9.52 -18.12
C GLU A 119 -2.36 10.63 -18.15
N LEU A 120 -1.16 10.38 -17.62
CA LEU A 120 -0.06 11.34 -17.65
C LEU A 120 0.36 11.68 -19.08
N ARG A 121 0.34 10.71 -20.01
CA ARG A 121 0.58 10.97 -21.43
C ARG A 121 -0.54 11.82 -22.04
N HIS A 122 -1.80 11.58 -21.66
CA HIS A 122 -2.92 12.41 -22.11
C HIS A 122 -2.76 13.86 -21.63
N GLU A 123 -2.42 14.07 -20.35
CA GLU A 123 -2.12 15.38 -19.78
C GLU A 123 -0.95 16.07 -20.49
N ALA A 124 0.20 15.40 -20.62
CA ALA A 124 1.38 15.96 -21.28
C ALA A 124 1.20 16.28 -22.78
N THR A 125 0.18 15.71 -23.43
CA THR A 125 -0.12 15.97 -24.85
C THR A 125 -1.22 17.01 -25.05
N HIS A 126 -2.23 17.03 -24.18
CA HIS A 126 -3.47 17.79 -24.40
C HIS A 126 -3.73 18.88 -23.37
N ARG A 127 -2.98 18.93 -22.27
CA ARG A 127 -3.10 19.91 -21.19
C ARG A 127 -1.77 20.64 -21.00
N GLU A 128 -1.64 21.38 -19.91
CA GLU A 128 -0.35 21.95 -19.52
C GLU A 128 0.68 20.85 -19.25
N LEU A 129 1.94 21.15 -19.54
CA LEU A 129 3.02 20.21 -19.27
C LEU A 129 3.01 19.83 -17.77
N PRO A 130 3.14 18.56 -17.40
CA PRO A 130 3.23 18.18 -15.99
C PRO A 130 4.45 18.79 -15.31
N SER A 131 4.45 18.79 -13.97
CA SER A 131 5.59 19.30 -13.20
C SER A 131 6.84 18.45 -13.45
N LEU A 132 8.02 19.07 -13.28
CA LEU A 132 9.28 18.37 -13.49
C LEU A 132 9.44 17.17 -12.53
N THR A 133 8.90 17.28 -11.31
CA THR A 133 8.88 16.18 -10.33
C THR A 133 8.06 15.00 -10.82
N VAL A 134 6.85 15.25 -11.34
CA VAL A 134 5.98 14.22 -11.90
C VAL A 134 6.66 13.54 -13.09
N LEU A 135 7.24 14.34 -13.98
CA LEU A 135 7.94 13.86 -15.17
C LEU A 135 9.20 13.03 -14.86
N ARG A 136 10.00 13.45 -13.88
CA ARG A 136 11.18 12.69 -13.40
C ARG A 136 10.76 11.33 -12.83
N ASN A 137 9.77 11.33 -11.95
CA ASN A 137 9.27 10.10 -11.31
C ASN A 137 8.67 9.15 -12.37
N ALA A 138 7.85 9.69 -13.28
CA ALA A 138 7.24 8.92 -14.35
C ALA A 138 8.29 8.28 -15.28
N SER A 139 9.35 9.01 -15.64
CA SER A 139 10.45 8.45 -16.44
C SER A 139 11.22 7.37 -15.69
N GLN A 140 11.49 7.53 -14.39
CA GLN A 140 12.16 6.52 -13.58
C GLN A 140 11.33 5.23 -13.49
N ARG A 141 10.04 5.34 -13.16
CA ARG A 141 9.11 4.20 -13.13
C ARG A 141 8.94 3.55 -14.51
N SER A 142 9.04 4.33 -15.59
CA SER A 142 8.99 3.80 -16.96
C SER A 142 10.22 2.94 -17.28
N LEU A 143 11.41 3.34 -16.81
CA LEU A 143 12.64 2.55 -16.97
C LEU A 143 12.59 1.26 -16.16
N GLU A 144 12.09 1.30 -14.93
CA GLU A 144 11.84 0.10 -14.10
C GLU A 144 10.85 -0.84 -14.77
N TRP A 145 9.73 -0.33 -15.26
CA TRP A 145 8.75 -1.13 -15.99
C TRP A 145 9.35 -1.74 -17.27
N LEU A 146 10.16 -0.97 -18.03
CA LEU A 146 10.85 -1.47 -19.23
C LEU A 146 11.85 -2.58 -18.91
N TRP A 147 12.44 -2.56 -17.71
CA TRP A 147 13.30 -3.63 -17.24
C TRP A 147 12.53 -4.95 -17.14
N ASP A 148 11.43 -4.97 -16.37
CA ASP A 148 10.62 -6.19 -16.16
C ASP A 148 9.92 -6.64 -17.45
N TYR A 149 9.42 -5.67 -18.23
CA TYR A 149 8.67 -5.95 -19.45
C TYR A 149 9.56 -6.53 -20.56
N TYR A 150 10.78 -6.01 -20.74
CA TYR A 150 11.65 -6.34 -21.88
C TYR A 150 13.05 -6.80 -21.46
N TRP A 151 13.81 -6.00 -20.71
CA TRP A 151 15.25 -6.21 -20.53
C TRP A 151 15.60 -7.44 -19.70
N ALA A 152 14.84 -7.76 -18.65
CA ALA A 152 15.05 -8.95 -17.82
C ALA A 152 14.89 -10.26 -18.63
N LYS A 153 14.02 -10.26 -19.64
CA LYS A 153 13.73 -11.42 -20.50
C LYS A 153 14.79 -11.65 -21.59
N THR A 154 15.69 -10.69 -21.81
CA THR A 154 16.71 -10.80 -22.87
C THR A 154 17.81 -11.83 -22.59
N GLU A 155 17.96 -12.28 -21.33
CA GLU A 155 18.88 -13.37 -20.94
C GLU A 155 18.36 -14.76 -21.31
N PHE A 156 17.06 -15.02 -21.12
CA PHE A 156 16.44 -16.32 -21.44
C PHE A 156 16.46 -16.64 -22.94
N ALA A 157 16.57 -15.63 -23.80
CA ALA A 157 16.66 -15.85 -25.25
C ALA A 157 18.06 -16.26 -25.73
N ALA A 158 19.10 -16.11 -24.90
CA ALA A 158 20.49 -16.45 -25.28
C ALA A 158 20.81 -17.94 -25.09
N ASP A 159 20.16 -18.63 -24.14
CA ASP A 159 20.39 -20.06 -23.87
C ASP A 159 19.51 -21.01 -24.71
N PHE A 160 18.36 -20.55 -25.22
CA PHE A 160 17.44 -21.36 -26.03
C PHE A 160 17.74 -21.31 -27.54
N GLY A 161 19.03 -21.38 -27.89
CA GLY A 161 19.49 -21.55 -29.27
C GLY A 161 19.16 -22.92 -29.90
N ALA A 162 18.51 -23.84 -29.17
CA ALA A 162 18.21 -25.18 -29.66
C ALA A 162 16.91 -25.74 -29.09
N GLN A 163 15.76 -25.21 -29.52
CA GLN A 163 14.54 -25.96 -29.87
C GLN A 163 13.37 -24.97 -30.04
N ARG A 164 12.87 -24.86 -31.28
CA ARG A 164 11.62 -24.14 -31.59
C ARG A 164 10.55 -25.17 -31.94
N VAL A 165 9.37 -25.03 -31.34
CA VAL A 165 8.12 -25.61 -31.86
C VAL A 165 7.33 -24.45 -32.51
N PRO A 166 6.72 -24.64 -33.70
CA PRO A 166 6.21 -23.53 -34.49
C PRO A 166 4.74 -23.20 -34.19
N VAL A 167 4.43 -21.91 -34.14
CA VAL A 167 3.05 -21.39 -34.27
C VAL A 167 2.86 -20.99 -35.73
N GLU A 168 1.93 -21.65 -36.41
CA GLU A 168 1.61 -21.42 -37.82
C GLU A 168 0.81 -20.13 -38.05
N ALA A 169 1.06 -19.54 -39.20
CA ALA A 169 0.45 -18.30 -39.68
C ALA A 169 -0.86 -18.63 -40.41
N GLY A 170 -1.90 -17.86 -40.13
CA GLY A 170 -3.10 -17.84 -40.95
C GLY A 170 -2.83 -17.22 -42.32
N SER A 171 -3.32 -17.88 -43.37
CA SER A 171 -3.74 -17.24 -44.62
C SER A 171 -4.89 -18.03 -45.25
N GLU A 172 -6.02 -17.32 -45.36
CA GLU A 172 -7.16 -17.42 -46.28
C GLU A 172 -7.37 -18.66 -47.16
N GLY A 173 -8.59 -19.22 -47.08
CA GLY A 173 -9.20 -20.11 -48.08
C GLY A 173 -10.71 -20.27 -47.82
N VAL A 174 -11.53 -19.88 -48.78
CA VAL A 174 -13.00 -19.87 -48.80
C VAL A 174 -13.57 -21.28 -49.01
N ALA A 175 -14.61 -21.70 -48.27
CA ALA A 175 -15.80 -22.43 -48.75
C ALA A 175 -16.77 -22.82 -47.62
N GLU A 176 -18.04 -22.92 -48.00
CA GLU A 176 -19.30 -23.14 -47.27
C GLU A 176 -19.39 -24.42 -46.41
N GLY A 177 -20.29 -24.43 -45.41
CA GLY A 177 -20.82 -25.64 -44.79
C GLY A 177 -21.40 -25.40 -43.38
N ASP A 178 -22.69 -25.67 -43.22
CA ASP A 178 -23.51 -25.52 -42.01
C ASP A 178 -23.20 -26.53 -40.88
N GLU A 179 -23.89 -26.29 -39.75
CA GLU A 179 -24.32 -27.23 -38.70
C GLU A 179 -23.41 -27.41 -37.45
N ASP A 180 -23.89 -26.80 -36.34
CA ASP A 180 -24.11 -27.34 -35.00
C ASP A 180 -23.16 -28.45 -34.47
N GLU A 181 -22.52 -28.20 -33.32
CA GLU A 181 -22.83 -28.89 -32.06
C GLU A 181 -21.88 -28.40 -30.94
N ASP A 182 -22.49 -28.10 -29.80
CA ASP A 182 -21.84 -27.78 -28.52
C ASP A 182 -20.97 -28.94 -28.03
N GLU A 183 -19.75 -28.67 -27.58
CA GLU A 183 -19.08 -29.50 -26.57
C GLU A 183 -18.14 -28.60 -25.74
N ASP A 184 -18.59 -28.33 -24.52
CA ASP A 184 -17.81 -27.76 -23.42
C ASP A 184 -16.60 -28.67 -23.13
N ASP A 185 -15.41 -28.10 -23.05
CA ASP A 185 -14.28 -28.74 -22.34
C ASP A 185 -13.36 -27.64 -21.76
N ASP A 186 -13.74 -27.18 -20.57
CA ASP A 186 -12.85 -26.55 -19.60
C ASP A 186 -12.01 -27.66 -18.94
N ASP A 187 -10.75 -27.85 -19.36
CA ASP A 187 -9.76 -28.60 -18.59
C ASP A 187 -8.40 -27.88 -18.59
N GLU A 188 -8.29 -26.85 -17.75
CA GLU A 188 -6.98 -26.36 -17.30
C GLU A 188 -6.39 -27.42 -16.35
N GLY A 189 -5.49 -28.24 -16.90
CA GLY A 189 -4.86 -29.38 -16.22
C GLY A 189 -4.53 -29.14 -14.75
N GLU A 190 -5.24 -29.86 -13.89
CA GLU A 190 -5.08 -29.89 -12.45
C GLU A 190 -3.67 -30.38 -12.09
N VAL A 191 -2.85 -29.51 -11.50
CA VAL A 191 -1.54 -29.90 -10.98
C VAL A 191 -1.75 -30.86 -9.82
N ASP A 192 -1.44 -32.15 -10.00
CA ASP A 192 -1.56 -33.18 -8.97
C ASP A 192 -0.71 -32.82 -7.73
N LEU A 193 -1.39 -32.45 -6.65
CA LEU A 193 -0.76 -32.07 -5.37
C LEU A 193 -0.53 -33.26 -4.43
N GLU A 194 -1.04 -34.45 -4.75
CA GLU A 194 -0.97 -35.61 -3.85
C GLU A 194 0.45 -36.07 -3.49
N PRO A 195 1.46 -36.02 -4.39
CA PRO A 195 2.84 -36.34 -4.02
C PRO A 195 3.37 -35.43 -2.89
N ILE A 196 3.04 -34.14 -2.92
CA ILE A 196 3.46 -33.16 -1.93
C ILE A 196 2.65 -33.34 -0.64
N LYS A 197 1.33 -33.51 -0.74
CA LYS A 197 0.47 -33.79 0.42
C LYS A 197 0.91 -35.07 1.15
N SER A 198 1.25 -36.13 0.43
CA SER A 198 1.76 -37.39 0.99
C SER A 198 3.09 -37.22 1.75
N ALA A 199 4.03 -36.45 1.20
CA ALA A 199 5.30 -36.15 1.87
C ALA A 199 5.11 -35.30 3.13
N LEU A 200 4.19 -34.31 3.08
CA LEU A 200 3.81 -33.50 4.23
C LEU A 200 3.15 -34.34 5.32
N ARG A 201 2.24 -35.27 4.97
CA ARG A 201 1.63 -36.23 5.91
C ARG A 201 2.70 -37.04 6.64
N GLY A 202 3.65 -37.64 5.93
CA GLY A 202 4.71 -38.43 6.54
C GLY A 202 5.60 -37.62 7.49
N THR A 203 5.86 -36.36 7.16
CA THR A 203 6.67 -35.46 7.98
C THR A 203 5.92 -35.00 9.24
N LEU A 204 4.65 -34.62 9.11
CA LEU A 204 3.82 -34.14 10.22
C LEU A 204 3.44 -35.27 11.21
N GLN A 205 3.36 -36.53 10.76
CA GLN A 205 3.13 -37.68 11.64
C GLN A 205 4.23 -37.86 12.70
N GLN A 206 5.46 -37.39 12.45
CA GLN A 206 6.55 -37.43 13.43
C GLN A 206 6.22 -36.58 14.67
N VAL A 207 5.50 -35.47 14.48
CA VAL A 207 5.03 -34.58 15.56
C VAL A 207 3.86 -35.21 16.33
N VAL A 208 3.09 -36.07 15.65
CA VAL A 208 1.96 -36.76 16.27
C VAL A 208 2.42 -37.84 17.25
N ALA A 209 3.46 -38.60 16.90
CA ALA A 209 3.96 -39.76 17.65
C ALA A 209 4.66 -39.42 18.98
N ASP A 210 5.22 -38.21 19.13
CA ASP A 210 5.97 -37.79 20.33
C ASP A 210 5.09 -37.26 21.48
N GLY A 211 3.76 -37.23 21.31
CA GLY A 211 2.82 -36.51 22.18
C GLY A 211 2.26 -37.24 23.40
N GLU A 212 2.56 -38.53 23.63
CA GLU A 212 1.85 -39.34 24.65
C GLU A 212 2.45 -39.34 26.08
N ASP A 213 3.56 -38.65 26.36
CA ASP A 213 4.18 -38.73 27.69
C ASP A 213 4.69 -37.37 28.22
N GLN A 214 3.76 -36.52 28.70
CA GLN A 214 4.08 -35.18 29.23
C GLN A 214 4.03 -35.10 30.77
N GLN A 215 4.99 -35.75 31.45
CA GLN A 215 5.51 -35.32 32.76
C GLN A 215 7.00 -35.72 32.90
N GLN A 216 7.93 -35.02 32.22
CA GLN A 216 9.36 -35.39 32.30
C GLN A 216 10.38 -34.19 32.28
N PRO A 217 11.58 -34.34 32.89
CA PRO A 217 12.48 -33.27 33.35
C PRO A 217 13.24 -32.43 32.27
N PRO A 218 13.83 -31.27 32.65
CA PRO A 218 14.27 -30.19 31.75
C PRO A 218 15.39 -30.50 30.74
N ARG A 219 16.17 -31.58 30.93
CA ARG A 219 17.23 -31.98 29.98
C ARG A 219 16.70 -32.43 28.60
N LYS A 220 15.40 -32.74 28.46
CA LYS A 220 14.77 -33.14 27.18
C LYS A 220 14.16 -31.98 26.37
N LYS A 221 13.91 -30.80 26.95
CA LYS A 221 13.31 -29.64 26.22
C LYS A 221 14.14 -29.19 25.01
N ARG A 222 15.47 -29.24 25.12
CA ARG A 222 16.38 -28.90 24.01
C ARG A 222 16.29 -29.88 22.83
N LYS A 223 16.02 -31.17 23.10
CA LYS A 223 15.85 -32.19 22.06
C LYS A 223 14.53 -32.03 21.31
N VAL A 224 13.44 -31.72 22.04
CA VAL A 224 12.13 -31.45 21.43
C VAL A 224 12.18 -30.20 20.54
N GLN A 225 12.82 -29.12 21.00
CA GLN A 225 13.00 -27.92 20.19
C GLN A 225 13.84 -28.19 18.92
N GLN A 226 14.92 -28.97 19.03
CA GLN A 226 15.76 -29.35 17.89
C GLN A 226 14.99 -30.23 16.88
N HIS A 227 14.16 -31.15 17.37
CA HIS A 227 13.31 -31.99 16.52
C HIS A 227 12.29 -31.14 15.77
N LEU A 228 11.56 -30.26 16.47
CA LEU A 228 10.58 -29.37 15.84
C LEU A 228 11.24 -28.42 14.81
N SER A 229 12.43 -27.89 15.08
CA SER A 229 13.15 -27.08 14.10
C SER A 229 13.57 -27.86 12.85
N ALA A 230 13.91 -29.15 12.99
CA ALA A 230 14.20 -30.02 11.84
C ALA A 230 12.95 -30.28 11.01
N VAL A 231 11.82 -30.60 11.66
CA VAL A 231 10.51 -30.78 11.01
C VAL A 231 10.08 -29.49 10.31
N THR A 232 10.22 -28.33 10.94
CA THR A 232 9.94 -27.03 10.30
C THR A 232 10.78 -26.83 9.04
N ALA A 233 12.09 -27.10 9.09
CA ALA A 233 12.95 -26.92 7.93
C ALA A 233 12.56 -27.82 6.76
N GLU A 234 12.18 -29.07 7.03
CA GLU A 234 11.73 -30.03 6.02
C GLU A 234 10.38 -29.61 5.41
N VAL A 235 9.40 -29.25 6.24
CA VAL A 235 8.10 -28.72 5.80
C VAL A 235 8.26 -27.46 4.94
N VAL A 236 9.08 -26.51 5.40
CA VAL A 236 9.34 -25.26 4.67
C VAL A 236 10.06 -25.53 3.34
N SER A 237 10.96 -26.51 3.29
CA SER A 237 11.63 -26.92 2.05
C SER A 237 10.62 -27.50 1.05
N MET A 238 9.70 -28.36 1.50
CA MET A 238 8.63 -28.88 0.66
C MET A 238 7.72 -27.76 0.15
N CYS A 239 7.33 -26.82 1.02
CA CYS A 239 6.54 -25.66 0.61
C CYS A 239 7.24 -24.78 -0.45
N ARG A 240 8.56 -24.61 -0.38
CA ARG A 240 9.34 -23.81 -1.35
C ARG A 240 9.56 -24.52 -2.69
N SER A 241 9.51 -25.85 -2.71
CA SER A 241 9.74 -26.63 -3.93
C SER A 241 8.57 -26.61 -4.92
N SER A 242 7.42 -26.05 -4.54
CA SER A 242 6.22 -25.94 -5.38
C SER A 242 5.50 -24.61 -5.17
N GLY A 243 5.02 -23.99 -6.24
CA GLY A 243 4.22 -22.75 -6.17
C GLY A 243 2.92 -22.89 -5.37
N ARG A 244 2.43 -24.13 -5.14
CA ARG A 244 1.24 -24.43 -4.33
C ARG A 244 1.55 -25.16 -3.03
N GLY A 245 2.82 -25.26 -2.63
CA GLY A 245 3.25 -26.07 -1.48
C GLY A 245 2.71 -25.57 -0.13
N VAL A 246 2.43 -24.27 0.01
CA VAL A 246 1.81 -23.70 1.22
C VAL A 246 0.32 -24.07 1.31
N SER A 247 -0.41 -23.99 0.20
CA SER A 247 -1.82 -24.40 0.13
C SER A 247 -1.97 -25.91 0.40
N ALA A 248 -1.07 -26.74 -0.16
CA ALA A 248 -1.06 -28.18 0.12
C ALA A 248 -0.83 -28.50 1.62
N LEU A 249 0.03 -27.73 2.30
CA LEU A 249 0.26 -27.88 3.74
C LEU A 249 -0.97 -27.47 4.57
N SER A 250 -1.59 -26.33 4.25
CA SER A 250 -2.81 -25.87 4.93
C SER A 250 -3.93 -26.89 4.79
N SER A 251 -4.16 -27.38 3.57
CA SER A 251 -5.14 -28.44 3.27
C SER A 251 -4.86 -29.71 4.07
N VAL A 252 -3.62 -30.22 4.12
CA VAL A 252 -3.28 -31.41 4.94
C VAL A 252 -3.55 -31.18 6.44
N LEU A 253 -3.24 -30.00 6.99
CA LEU A 253 -3.46 -29.72 8.41
C LEU A 253 -4.95 -29.71 8.78
N VAL A 254 -5.83 -29.29 7.87
CA VAL A 254 -7.27 -29.09 8.09
C VAL A 254 -8.12 -30.30 7.65
N GLU A 255 -7.81 -30.90 6.49
CA GLU A 255 -8.53 -32.05 5.94
C GLU A 255 -8.21 -33.35 6.69
N ASP A 256 -6.94 -33.60 7.03
CA ASP A 256 -6.52 -34.85 7.67
C ASP A 256 -6.79 -34.88 9.19
N ALA A 257 -7.58 -33.93 9.70
CA ALA A 257 -7.96 -33.85 11.10
C ALA A 257 -6.74 -33.81 12.06
N LEU A 258 -5.61 -33.24 11.60
CA LEU A 258 -4.39 -33.10 12.42
C LEU A 258 -4.57 -32.04 13.50
N LEU A 259 -5.19 -30.90 13.14
CA LEU A 259 -5.49 -29.82 14.08
C LEU A 259 -6.72 -30.13 14.94
N VAL A 260 -7.72 -30.80 14.37
CA VAL A 260 -8.98 -31.14 15.06
C VAL A 260 -9.17 -32.65 15.10
N PRO A 261 -8.98 -33.32 16.25
CA PRO A 261 -9.06 -34.77 16.35
C PRO A 261 -10.42 -35.34 15.95
N ALA A 262 -10.43 -36.40 15.13
CA ALA A 262 -11.66 -37.01 14.62
C ALA A 262 -12.61 -37.60 15.70
N GLY A 263 -12.10 -37.89 16.90
CA GLY A 263 -12.88 -38.43 18.02
C GLY A 263 -13.44 -37.38 19.00
N ARG A 264 -13.32 -36.09 18.68
CA ARG A 264 -13.75 -34.97 19.53
C ARG A 264 -15.29 -34.94 19.69
N ARG A 265 -15.77 -34.60 20.88
CA ARG A 265 -17.18 -34.29 21.17
C ARG A 265 -17.39 -32.79 21.33
N MET A 266 -18.62 -32.33 21.11
CA MET A 266 -19.01 -30.93 21.36
C MET A 266 -18.63 -30.50 22.79
N GLY A 267 -18.00 -29.33 22.92
CA GLY A 267 -17.54 -28.75 24.18
C GLY A 267 -16.20 -29.30 24.72
N ASP A 268 -15.56 -30.27 24.06
CA ASP A 268 -14.23 -30.76 24.48
C ASP A 268 -13.18 -29.64 24.35
N SER A 269 -12.29 -29.51 25.34
CA SER A 269 -11.22 -28.50 25.32
C SER A 269 -10.17 -28.80 24.25
N MET A 270 -9.74 -27.76 23.52
CA MET A 270 -8.69 -27.83 22.50
C MET A 270 -7.30 -27.40 23.01
N VAL A 271 -7.18 -27.03 24.29
CA VAL A 271 -5.93 -26.47 24.86
C VAL A 271 -4.72 -27.39 24.66
N ASN A 272 -4.90 -28.71 24.81
CA ASN A 272 -3.80 -29.66 24.59
C ASN A 272 -3.39 -29.75 23.11
N GLN A 273 -4.32 -29.53 22.17
CA GLN A 273 -4.00 -29.45 20.74
C GLN A 273 -3.25 -28.16 20.42
N PHE A 274 -3.66 -27.03 21.00
CA PHE A 274 -2.95 -25.76 20.87
C PHE A 274 -1.50 -25.89 21.38
N VAL A 275 -1.31 -26.37 22.60
CA VAL A 275 0.04 -26.58 23.18
C VAL A 275 0.91 -27.52 22.35
N LYS A 276 0.31 -28.53 21.71
CA LYS A 276 1.03 -29.48 20.85
C LYS A 276 1.49 -28.83 19.54
N TRP A 277 0.63 -28.08 18.88
CA TRP A 277 0.84 -27.62 17.50
C TRP A 277 1.36 -26.18 17.39
N ASP A 278 1.04 -25.30 18.34
CA ASP A 278 1.44 -23.88 18.33
C ASP A 278 2.94 -23.66 18.07
N PRO A 279 3.88 -24.36 18.74
CA PRO A 279 5.31 -24.13 18.51
C PRO A 279 5.73 -24.42 17.06
N LEU A 280 5.19 -25.48 16.46
CA LEU A 280 5.52 -25.85 15.09
C LEU A 280 4.90 -24.86 14.09
N LEU A 281 3.60 -24.57 14.25
CA LEU A 281 2.88 -23.68 13.34
C LEU A 281 3.45 -22.26 13.38
N GLN A 282 3.86 -21.77 14.56
CA GLN A 282 4.52 -20.47 14.70
C GLN A 282 5.90 -20.45 14.01
N MET A 283 6.70 -21.51 14.14
CA MET A 283 7.99 -21.60 13.45
C MET A 283 7.82 -21.69 11.92
N ILE A 284 6.80 -22.38 11.43
CA ILE A 284 6.48 -22.39 9.99
C ILE A 284 6.02 -21.00 9.54
N ALA A 285 5.14 -20.33 10.29
CA ALA A 285 4.67 -18.98 9.97
C ALA A 285 5.81 -17.95 9.93
N ASP A 286 6.81 -18.07 10.80
CA ASP A 286 8.01 -17.21 10.78
C ASP A 286 8.90 -17.46 9.55
N ALA A 287 9.01 -18.71 9.11
CA ALA A 287 9.87 -19.12 8.01
C ALA A 287 9.19 -19.03 6.62
N GLN A 288 7.86 -19.00 6.60
CA GLN A 288 6.98 -18.92 5.42
C GLN A 288 5.86 -17.91 5.67
N PRO A 289 6.05 -16.63 5.29
CA PRO A 289 5.11 -15.55 5.60
C PRO A 289 3.68 -15.72 5.05
N THR A 290 3.49 -16.51 3.98
CA THR A 290 2.19 -16.80 3.38
C THR A 290 1.46 -17.98 4.01
N PHE A 291 2.10 -18.70 4.95
CA PHE A 291 1.52 -19.88 5.58
C PHE A 291 0.33 -19.53 6.46
N LEU A 292 0.47 -18.51 7.31
CA LEU A 292 -0.59 -18.21 8.28
C LEU A 292 -1.85 -17.67 7.59
N SER A 293 -1.72 -16.85 6.53
CA SER A 293 -2.86 -16.43 5.71
C SER A 293 -3.55 -17.65 5.11
N SER A 294 -2.81 -18.50 4.40
CA SER A 294 -3.35 -19.70 3.76
C SER A 294 -4.01 -20.67 4.74
N LEU A 295 -3.44 -20.87 5.94
CA LEU A 295 -4.03 -21.73 6.96
C LEU A 295 -5.34 -21.17 7.50
N THR A 296 -5.41 -19.86 7.77
CA THR A 296 -6.65 -19.24 8.26
C THR A 296 -7.74 -19.16 7.20
N GLU A 297 -7.36 -19.00 5.92
CA GLU A 297 -8.29 -19.07 4.78
C GLU A 297 -8.87 -20.48 4.66
N GLU A 298 -8.03 -21.52 4.69
CA GLU A 298 -8.46 -22.93 4.65
C GLU A 298 -9.36 -23.32 5.83
N LEU A 299 -9.06 -22.83 7.04
CA LEU A 299 -9.90 -23.04 8.22
C LEU A 299 -11.27 -22.33 8.08
N ALA A 300 -11.31 -21.13 7.50
CA ALA A 300 -12.56 -20.41 7.25
C ALA A 300 -13.39 -21.10 6.15
N ASP A 301 -12.74 -21.57 5.08
CA ASP A 301 -13.39 -22.35 4.03
C ASP A 301 -13.94 -23.67 4.56
N ALA A 302 -13.23 -24.34 5.47
CA ALA A 302 -13.72 -25.54 6.14
C ALA A 302 -14.97 -25.29 7.01
N LEU A 303 -15.15 -24.08 7.55
CA LEU A 303 -16.39 -23.69 8.23
C LEU A 303 -17.51 -23.42 7.22
N ALA A 304 -17.20 -22.76 6.10
CA ALA A 304 -18.16 -22.38 5.06
C ALA A 304 -18.71 -23.57 4.26
N LEU A 305 -17.82 -24.50 3.88
CA LEU A 305 -18.09 -25.65 3.01
C LEU A 305 -18.57 -26.89 3.78
N THR A 306 -19.03 -26.72 5.02
CA THR A 306 -19.55 -27.85 5.80
C THR A 306 -20.72 -28.54 5.08
N THR A 307 -20.59 -29.85 4.90
CA THR A 307 -21.50 -30.68 4.10
C THR A 307 -22.93 -30.76 4.66
N ARG A 308 -23.18 -30.25 5.87
CA ARG A 308 -24.50 -30.19 6.52
C ARG A 308 -24.73 -28.84 7.22
N PRO A 309 -25.06 -27.77 6.48
CA PRO A 309 -25.23 -26.42 7.05
C PRO A 309 -26.25 -26.33 8.19
N LYS A 310 -27.28 -27.19 8.17
CA LYS A 310 -28.33 -27.25 9.20
C LYS A 310 -27.87 -27.91 10.51
N ASP A 311 -26.87 -28.79 10.44
CA ASP A 311 -26.33 -29.52 11.60
C ASP A 311 -24.98 -28.95 12.06
N ALA A 312 -24.45 -27.92 11.36
CA ALA A 312 -23.15 -27.31 11.61
C ALA A 312 -22.97 -26.90 13.08
N LYS A 313 -24.01 -26.33 13.70
CA LYS A 313 -24.01 -25.95 15.13
C LYS A 313 -23.70 -27.12 16.08
N THR A 314 -24.01 -28.34 15.67
CA THR A 314 -23.79 -29.56 16.46
C THR A 314 -22.62 -30.40 15.95
N ASP A 315 -21.86 -29.91 14.97
CA ASP A 315 -20.71 -30.60 14.39
C ASP A 315 -19.44 -30.36 15.24
N PRO A 316 -18.89 -31.39 15.93
CA PRO A 316 -17.69 -31.25 16.75
C PRO A 316 -16.45 -30.83 15.95
N ARG A 317 -16.41 -31.12 14.64
CA ARG A 317 -15.31 -30.70 13.76
C ARG A 317 -15.38 -29.20 13.50
N CYS A 318 -16.55 -28.67 13.15
CA CYS A 318 -16.72 -27.23 12.93
C CYS A 318 -16.45 -26.41 14.19
N GLU A 319 -16.91 -26.87 15.37
CA GLU A 319 -16.56 -26.22 16.64
C GLU A 319 -15.03 -26.23 16.86
N GLY A 320 -14.36 -27.34 16.59
CA GLY A 320 -12.90 -27.43 16.74
C GLY A 320 -12.14 -26.50 15.79
N VAL A 321 -12.62 -26.34 14.55
CA VAL A 321 -12.05 -25.40 13.56
C VAL A 321 -12.26 -23.96 14.00
N TYR A 322 -13.47 -23.61 14.45
CA TYR A 322 -13.76 -22.28 15.02
C TYR A 322 -12.86 -21.97 16.22
N MET A 323 -12.68 -22.93 17.14
CA MET A 323 -11.80 -22.75 18.29
C MET A 323 -10.34 -22.51 17.89
N TRP A 324 -9.85 -23.11 16.80
CA TRP A 324 -8.52 -22.80 16.27
C TRP A 324 -8.42 -21.38 15.71
N LEU A 325 -9.43 -20.94 14.96
CA LEU A 325 -9.50 -19.58 14.46
C LEU A 325 -9.57 -18.58 15.62
N ASP A 326 -10.45 -18.77 16.59
CA ASP A 326 -10.54 -17.91 17.78
C ASP A 326 -9.23 -17.92 18.59
N HIS A 327 -8.57 -19.07 18.75
CA HIS A 327 -7.27 -19.15 19.42
C HIS A 327 -6.17 -18.36 18.69
N ILE A 328 -6.07 -18.48 17.36
CA ILE A 328 -5.13 -17.71 16.53
C ILE A 328 -5.45 -16.21 16.63
N LEU A 329 -6.73 -15.85 16.60
CA LEU A 329 -7.22 -14.47 16.62
C LEU A 329 -7.16 -13.81 18.01
N GLY A 330 -7.21 -14.59 19.09
CA GLY A 330 -7.42 -14.11 20.45
C GLY A 330 -6.26 -14.38 21.43
N SER A 331 -5.45 -15.42 21.24
CA SER A 331 -4.41 -15.78 22.23
C SER A 331 -3.09 -15.01 22.07
N ALA A 332 -2.48 -14.58 23.19
CA ALA A 332 -1.23 -13.82 23.20
C ALA A 332 -0.07 -14.51 22.45
N GLN A 333 -0.11 -15.85 22.32
CA GLN A 333 0.89 -16.64 21.62
C GLN A 333 0.95 -16.31 20.12
N TRP A 334 -0.19 -15.92 19.54
CA TRP A 334 -0.33 -15.60 18.12
C TRP A 334 -0.33 -14.09 17.84
N GLU A 335 -0.38 -13.24 18.87
CA GLU A 335 -0.52 -11.78 18.77
C GLU A 335 0.46 -11.14 17.77
N SER A 336 1.74 -11.52 17.80
CA SER A 336 2.76 -10.98 16.91
C SER A 336 2.62 -11.44 15.44
N ARG A 337 1.94 -12.56 15.20
CA ARG A 337 1.78 -13.18 13.87
C ARG A 337 0.41 -12.93 13.25
N ARG A 338 -0.58 -12.51 14.05
CA ARG A 338 -1.92 -12.14 13.60
C ARG A 338 -1.96 -11.12 12.46
N ARG A 339 -0.91 -10.34 12.24
CA ARG A 339 -0.76 -9.44 11.08
C ARG A 339 -0.67 -10.16 9.73
N LEU A 340 -0.31 -11.44 9.74
CA LEU A 340 -0.24 -12.29 8.54
C LEU A 340 -1.58 -12.96 8.23
N VAL A 341 -2.62 -12.74 9.03
CA VAL A 341 -3.95 -13.33 8.86
C VAL A 341 -4.77 -12.49 7.87
N SER A 342 -5.50 -13.14 6.99
CA SER A 342 -6.32 -12.51 5.94
C SER A 342 -7.74 -12.22 6.47
N TYR A 343 -7.88 -11.17 7.29
CA TYR A 343 -9.18 -10.80 7.91
C TYR A 343 -10.28 -10.52 6.87
N ALA A 344 -9.93 -9.82 5.79
CA ALA A 344 -10.87 -9.48 4.74
C ALA A 344 -11.42 -10.73 4.02
N TYR A 345 -10.57 -11.74 3.80
CA TYR A 345 -10.98 -13.00 3.20
C TYR A 345 -11.92 -13.77 4.12
N MET A 346 -11.56 -13.94 5.40
CA MET A 346 -12.43 -14.64 6.36
C MET A 346 -13.78 -13.95 6.53
N LEU A 347 -13.81 -12.60 6.52
CA LEU A 347 -15.05 -11.85 6.58
C LEU A 347 -15.91 -12.08 5.34
N ALA A 348 -15.30 -12.07 4.14
CA ALA A 348 -15.98 -12.35 2.89
C ALA A 348 -16.56 -13.79 2.85
N VAL A 349 -15.79 -14.78 3.32
CA VAL A 349 -16.26 -16.17 3.46
C VAL A 349 -17.45 -16.26 4.42
N CYS A 350 -17.39 -15.56 5.55
CA CYS A 350 -18.51 -15.52 6.51
C CYS A 350 -19.75 -14.82 5.94
N GLU A 351 -19.59 -13.79 5.12
CA GLU A 351 -20.71 -13.09 4.47
C GLU A 351 -21.36 -13.91 3.36
N GLN A 352 -20.57 -14.73 2.66
CA GLN A 352 -21.06 -15.57 1.56
C GLN A 352 -21.69 -16.88 2.04
N SER A 353 -21.37 -17.34 3.26
CA SER A 353 -21.84 -18.60 3.82
C SER A 353 -22.45 -18.41 5.22
N GLY A 354 -23.78 -18.40 5.31
CA GLY A 354 -24.50 -18.21 6.58
C GLY A 354 -24.72 -19.52 7.34
N ASN A 355 -23.84 -19.87 8.27
CA ASN A 355 -24.06 -20.94 9.24
C ASN A 355 -23.64 -20.49 10.65
N HIS A 356 -23.94 -21.29 11.67
CA HIS A 356 -23.72 -20.90 13.06
C HIS A 356 -22.26 -20.46 13.34
N TRP A 357 -21.27 -21.19 12.83
CA TRP A 357 -19.86 -20.94 13.14
C TRP A 357 -19.26 -19.81 12.30
N THR A 358 -19.75 -19.60 11.08
CA THR A 358 -19.34 -18.44 10.27
C THR A 358 -19.93 -17.15 10.82
N GLU A 359 -21.15 -17.16 11.36
CA GLU A 359 -21.70 -16.02 12.11
C GLU A 359 -20.93 -15.75 13.41
N SER A 360 -20.61 -16.78 14.19
CA SER A 360 -19.78 -16.60 15.40
C SER A 360 -18.36 -16.13 15.10
N LEU A 361 -17.79 -16.51 13.95
CA LEU A 361 -16.51 -15.98 13.49
C LEU A 361 -16.63 -14.51 13.07
N LYS A 362 -17.71 -14.15 12.37
CA LYS A 362 -18.01 -12.77 11.99
C LYS A 362 -18.17 -11.85 13.20
N GLU A 363 -18.91 -12.28 14.23
CA GLU A 363 -19.04 -11.57 15.50
C GLU A 363 -17.67 -11.37 16.15
N ARG A 364 -16.86 -12.44 16.23
CA ARG A 364 -15.52 -12.38 16.82
C ARG A 364 -14.58 -11.43 16.05
N LEU A 365 -14.67 -11.41 14.72
CA LEU A 365 -13.91 -10.49 13.87
C LEU A 365 -14.38 -9.03 14.05
N ALA A 366 -15.66 -8.81 14.37
CA ALA A 366 -16.24 -7.50 14.62
C ALA A 366 -15.90 -6.94 16.02
N GLU A 367 -15.95 -7.77 17.07
CA GLU A 367 -15.53 -7.37 18.44
C GLU A 367 -14.09 -6.84 18.46
N ARG A 368 -13.23 -7.38 17.60
CA ARG A 368 -11.82 -6.97 17.48
C ARG A 368 -11.62 -5.63 16.76
N GLN A 369 -12.62 -5.12 16.03
CA GLN A 369 -12.61 -3.74 15.53
C GLN A 369 -12.88 -2.73 16.66
N ASP A 370 -13.43 -3.17 17.79
CA ASP A 370 -13.74 -2.37 18.99
C ASP A 370 -12.68 -2.53 20.11
N GLU A 371 -11.90 -3.63 20.15
CA GLU A 371 -10.86 -3.91 21.16
C GLU A 371 -9.53 -3.14 20.95
N GLY A 372 -9.62 -1.82 20.82
CA GLY A 372 -8.50 -0.93 20.51
C GLY A 372 -8.19 0.17 21.53
N VAL A 373 -8.62 0.09 22.80
CA VAL A 373 -8.11 0.90 23.95
C VAL A 373 -8.35 0.14 25.27
N PRO A 374 -7.33 -0.14 26.11
CA PRO A 374 -7.58 -0.59 27.48
C PRO A 374 -7.92 0.61 28.38
N SER A 375 -9.09 0.57 29.01
CA SER A 375 -9.38 1.38 30.19
C SER A 375 -9.33 0.50 31.43
N PHE A 376 -8.52 0.91 32.41
CA PHE A 376 -8.79 0.61 33.82
C PHE A 376 -10.16 1.26 34.12
N GLU A 377 -11.06 0.64 34.86
CA GLU A 377 -11.04 0.70 36.33
C GLU A 377 -12.12 -0.21 36.94
N GLY A 378 -11.79 -0.70 38.14
CA GLY A 378 -12.60 -0.68 39.36
C GLY A 378 -14.12 -0.86 39.32
N GLU A 379 -14.56 -1.77 40.19
CA GLU A 379 -15.95 -2.06 40.57
C GLU A 379 -16.83 -0.83 40.83
N GLU A 380 -18.11 -1.06 40.54
CA GLU A 380 -19.30 -0.20 40.65
C GLU A 380 -19.35 0.77 41.84
N LEU A 381 -19.83 2.00 41.57
CA LEU A 381 -20.95 2.62 42.30
C LEU A 381 -21.40 3.90 41.58
N GLY A 382 -22.69 3.94 41.23
CA GLY A 382 -23.24 4.85 40.24
C GLY A 382 -23.32 6.34 40.58
N ARG A 383 -23.37 7.16 39.52
CA ARG A 383 -24.17 8.39 39.41
C ARG A 383 -24.24 8.85 37.96
N SER A 384 -25.46 9.17 37.52
CA SER A 384 -25.83 9.75 36.23
C SER A 384 -25.26 11.14 35.97
N THR A 385 -24.80 11.45 34.75
CA THR A 385 -25.00 12.70 33.96
C THR A 385 -24.30 12.61 32.57
N PRO A 386 -24.65 13.44 31.57
CA PRO A 386 -24.97 13.02 30.20
C PRO A 386 -23.79 13.02 29.21
N SER A 387 -23.86 12.08 28.26
CA SER A 387 -22.97 11.96 27.09
C SER A 387 -22.96 13.24 26.23
N SER A 388 -21.91 14.05 26.31
CA SER A 388 -21.63 15.09 25.32
C SER A 388 -21.25 14.41 24.00
N ARG A 389 -22.13 14.44 22.99
CA ARG A 389 -21.75 14.03 21.62
C ARG A 389 -20.61 14.92 21.14
N ALA A 390 -19.62 14.33 20.48
CA ALA A 390 -18.36 14.96 20.09
C ALA A 390 -18.28 15.23 18.58
N MET A 391 -17.38 16.12 18.17
CA MET A 391 -16.91 16.25 16.79
C MET A 391 -16.62 14.88 16.19
N HIS A 392 -17.23 14.60 15.04
CA HIS A 392 -16.99 13.37 14.29
C HIS A 392 -16.07 13.66 13.10
N ILE A 393 -15.06 12.81 12.90
CA ILE A 393 -14.10 12.94 11.80
C ILE A 393 -14.06 11.60 11.06
N GLN A 394 -14.37 11.64 9.77
CA GLN A 394 -14.21 10.51 8.88
C GLN A 394 -13.10 10.80 7.88
N SER A 395 -12.14 9.86 7.79
CA SER A 395 -11.14 9.87 6.72
C SER A 395 -11.74 9.24 5.48
N ILE A 396 -11.51 9.87 4.32
CA ILE A 396 -11.88 9.36 3.01
C ILE A 396 -10.57 9.19 2.23
N PRO A 397 -10.02 7.97 2.16
CA PRO A 397 -8.83 7.69 1.36
C PRO A 397 -9.10 7.97 -0.11
N MET A 398 -8.16 8.64 -0.77
CA MET A 398 -8.26 9.00 -2.18
C MET A 398 -7.20 8.28 -3.03
N TRP A 399 -7.62 7.88 -4.22
CA TRP A 399 -6.89 7.03 -5.15
C TRP A 399 -6.49 5.68 -4.52
N THR A 400 -7.40 5.05 -3.78
CA THR A 400 -7.09 3.83 -3.01
C THR A 400 -6.46 2.76 -3.91
N GLY A 401 -5.30 2.23 -3.50
CA GLY A 401 -4.50 1.26 -4.25
C GLY A 401 -3.54 1.85 -5.29
N LYS A 402 -3.58 3.15 -5.56
CA LYS A 402 -2.68 3.85 -6.51
C LYS A 402 -2.11 5.18 -6.00
N GLY A 403 -2.72 5.75 -4.98
CA GLY A 403 -2.31 6.97 -4.28
C GLY A 403 -2.48 6.80 -2.76
N ASN A 404 -2.34 7.90 -2.04
CA ASN A 404 -2.18 7.90 -0.59
C ASN A 404 -2.69 9.19 0.06
N ASN A 405 -3.60 9.92 -0.59
CA ASN A 405 -4.14 11.17 -0.07
C ASN A 405 -5.34 10.89 0.85
N TYR A 406 -5.57 11.78 1.81
CA TYR A 406 -6.77 11.77 2.65
C TYR A 406 -7.58 13.03 2.44
N ALA A 407 -8.89 12.87 2.24
CA ALA A 407 -9.86 13.91 2.52
C ALA A 407 -10.49 13.66 3.91
N TYR A 408 -10.95 14.71 4.58
CA TYR A 408 -11.54 14.59 5.92
C TYR A 408 -12.92 15.25 5.99
N LEU A 409 -13.95 14.45 6.26
CA LEU A 409 -15.27 14.96 6.58
C LEU A 409 -15.35 15.20 8.09
N VAL A 410 -15.55 16.45 8.48
CA VAL A 410 -15.68 16.87 9.88
C VAL A 410 -17.11 17.33 10.12
N THR A 411 -17.76 16.76 11.13
CA THR A 411 -19.18 17.00 11.45
C THR A 411 -19.36 17.42 12.90
N ASP A 412 -20.07 18.54 13.10
CA ASP A 412 -20.64 18.89 14.41
C ASP A 412 -21.88 18.03 14.67
N GLU A 413 -21.72 17.00 15.49
CA GLU A 413 -22.76 15.99 15.75
C GLU A 413 -24.14 16.53 16.15
N PRO A 414 -24.26 17.61 16.96
CA PRO A 414 -25.56 18.19 17.30
C PRO A 414 -26.27 18.89 16.14
N THR A 415 -25.56 19.73 15.37
CA THR A 415 -26.16 20.52 14.29
C THR A 415 -26.14 19.81 12.93
N LYS A 416 -25.32 18.77 12.81
CA LYS A 416 -24.94 18.08 11.57
C LYS A 416 -24.16 18.95 10.57
N GLN A 417 -23.89 20.22 10.89
CA GLN A 417 -23.07 21.06 10.05
C GLN A 417 -21.68 20.46 9.89
N SER A 418 -21.28 20.35 8.63
CA SER A 418 -20.09 19.60 8.23
C SER A 418 -19.26 20.37 7.23
N VAL A 419 -17.96 20.12 7.24
CA VAL A 419 -17.03 20.59 6.21
C VAL A 419 -16.25 19.40 5.66
N ILE A 420 -15.88 19.49 4.39
CA ILE A 420 -14.99 18.52 3.76
C ILE A 420 -13.63 19.18 3.51
N ILE A 421 -12.57 18.57 4.03
CA ILE A 421 -11.20 19.05 3.94
C ILE A 421 -10.48 18.31 2.81
N ASP A 422 -9.81 19.06 1.93
CA ASP A 422 -9.00 18.58 0.79
C ASP A 422 -9.68 17.54 -0.12
N PRO A 423 -10.91 17.79 -0.64
CA PRO A 423 -11.66 16.82 -1.45
C PRO A 423 -11.16 16.72 -2.91
N ALA A 424 -9.94 16.24 -3.11
CA ALA A 424 -9.28 16.31 -4.42
C ALA A 424 -9.73 15.27 -5.45
N ASN A 425 -10.34 14.16 -5.02
CA ASN A 425 -10.83 13.11 -5.91
C ASN A 425 -12.37 12.97 -5.86
N PRO A 426 -13.12 13.80 -6.62
CA PRO A 426 -14.58 13.76 -6.64
C PRO A 426 -15.21 12.37 -6.83
N PRO A 427 -14.68 11.46 -7.67
CA PRO A 427 -15.25 10.12 -7.85
C PRO A 427 -15.34 9.26 -6.58
N GLU A 428 -14.45 9.47 -5.61
CA GLU A 428 -14.49 8.75 -4.31
C GLU A 428 -15.18 9.59 -3.23
N VAL A 429 -15.01 10.92 -3.25
CA VAL A 429 -15.55 11.81 -2.21
C VAL A 429 -17.05 12.08 -2.38
N ILE A 430 -17.52 12.32 -3.60
CA ILE A 430 -18.93 12.67 -3.85
C ILE A 430 -19.90 11.56 -3.40
N PRO A 431 -19.70 10.28 -3.76
CA PRO A 431 -20.64 9.23 -3.37
C PRO A 431 -20.79 9.10 -1.84
N GLU A 432 -19.70 9.29 -1.11
CA GLU A 432 -19.71 9.25 0.36
C GLU A 432 -20.51 10.43 0.94
N LEU A 433 -20.27 11.65 0.45
CA LEU A 433 -21.02 12.84 0.86
C LEU A 433 -22.51 12.72 0.52
N GLU A 434 -22.87 12.28 -0.69
CA GLU A 434 -24.25 12.08 -1.11
C GLU A 434 -24.97 11.05 -0.22
N SER A 435 -24.30 9.93 0.08
CA SER A 435 -24.82 8.88 0.96
C SER A 435 -25.15 9.45 2.34
N GLN A 436 -24.25 10.23 2.93
CA GLN A 436 -24.45 10.80 4.27
C GLN A 436 -25.47 11.92 4.32
N ILE A 437 -25.52 12.78 3.31
CA ILE A 437 -26.57 13.81 3.16
C ILE A 437 -27.93 13.13 3.06
N LYS A 438 -28.07 12.12 2.20
CA LYS A 438 -29.32 11.37 2.03
C LYS A 438 -29.76 10.66 3.31
N ALA A 439 -28.81 10.18 4.11
CA ALA A 439 -29.07 9.57 5.40
C ALA A 439 -29.42 10.57 6.51
N GLY A 440 -29.38 11.88 6.23
CA GLY A 440 -29.60 12.94 7.23
C GLY A 440 -28.50 12.99 8.31
N LYS A 441 -27.31 12.45 8.00
CA LYS A 441 -26.17 12.40 8.94
C LYS A 441 -25.35 13.67 8.91
N ILE A 442 -25.34 14.40 7.79
CA ILE A 442 -24.57 15.63 7.61
C ILE A 442 -25.38 16.71 6.89
N ASP A 443 -25.01 17.96 7.15
CA ASP A 443 -25.36 19.17 6.42
C ASP A 443 -24.05 19.82 5.94
N LEU A 444 -23.71 19.65 4.66
CA LEU A 444 -22.42 20.11 4.12
C LEU A 444 -22.44 21.62 3.91
N THR A 445 -21.64 22.34 4.69
CA THR A 445 -21.66 23.81 4.77
C THR A 445 -20.49 24.50 4.09
N ALA A 446 -19.33 23.84 3.95
CA ALA A 446 -18.15 24.42 3.30
C ALA A 446 -17.18 23.35 2.79
N ILE A 447 -16.36 23.74 1.83
CA ILE A 447 -15.13 23.05 1.44
C ILE A 447 -13.97 23.77 2.11
N VAL A 448 -13.04 23.03 2.71
CA VAL A 448 -11.84 23.58 3.33
C VAL A 448 -10.62 23.02 2.61
N ASN A 449 -9.67 23.87 2.24
CA ASN A 449 -8.40 23.42 1.67
C ASN A 449 -7.21 23.88 2.51
N THR A 450 -6.24 22.98 2.65
CA THR A 450 -4.98 23.28 3.31
C THR A 450 -4.05 24.09 2.41
N HIS A 451 -4.00 23.77 1.11
CA HIS A 451 -3.18 24.47 0.13
C HIS A 451 -3.62 24.18 -1.32
N HIS A 452 -3.01 24.88 -2.28
CA HIS A 452 -3.47 24.90 -3.67
C HIS A 452 -3.13 23.67 -4.53
N HIS A 453 -2.28 22.75 -4.08
CA HIS A 453 -1.90 21.62 -4.94
C HIS A 453 -3.13 20.82 -5.36
N TRP A 454 -3.07 20.29 -6.58
CA TRP A 454 -4.23 19.68 -7.24
C TRP A 454 -4.77 18.47 -6.47
N ASP A 455 -3.90 17.70 -5.83
CA ASP A 455 -4.26 16.55 -5.02
C ASP A 455 -4.84 16.91 -3.64
N HIS A 456 -5.12 18.21 -3.40
CA HIS A 456 -5.88 18.75 -2.28
C HIS A 456 -7.08 19.60 -2.73
N ALA A 457 -6.84 20.58 -3.61
CA ALA A 457 -7.86 21.55 -4.06
C ALA A 457 -8.49 21.21 -5.42
N GLY A 458 -8.01 20.17 -6.11
CA GLY A 458 -8.38 19.89 -7.51
C GLY A 458 -9.81 19.44 -7.74
N GLY A 459 -10.52 18.98 -6.70
CA GLY A 459 -11.92 18.55 -6.78
C GLY A 459 -12.95 19.63 -6.47
N ASN A 460 -12.52 20.82 -6.02
CA ASN A 460 -13.42 21.89 -5.56
C ASN A 460 -14.48 22.26 -6.60
N ASN A 461 -14.08 22.44 -7.86
CA ASN A 461 -15.01 22.77 -8.93
C ASN A 461 -16.10 21.72 -9.15
N GLU A 462 -15.78 20.44 -9.02
CA GLU A 462 -16.76 19.38 -9.21
C GLU A 462 -17.71 19.28 -8.02
N LEU A 463 -17.18 19.39 -6.79
CA LEU A 463 -18.03 19.44 -5.59
C LEU A 463 -19.00 20.62 -5.63
N LEU A 464 -18.57 21.81 -6.08
CA LEU A 464 -19.44 22.98 -6.22
C LEU A 464 -20.53 22.80 -7.29
N LYS A 465 -20.26 22.03 -8.35
CA LYS A 465 -21.31 21.69 -9.34
C LYS A 465 -22.35 20.74 -8.74
N THR A 466 -21.91 19.77 -7.94
CA THR A 466 -22.77 18.72 -7.37
C THR A 466 -23.58 19.22 -6.18
N PHE A 467 -22.94 19.89 -5.22
CA PHE A 467 -23.57 20.31 -3.95
C PHE A 467 -24.00 21.78 -3.93
N GLY A 468 -23.75 22.52 -5.01
CA GLY A 468 -24.12 23.92 -5.15
C GLY A 468 -23.06 24.89 -4.61
N LYS A 469 -23.45 26.16 -4.41
CA LYS A 469 -22.53 27.22 -3.97
C LYS A 469 -22.22 27.08 -2.48
N LEU A 470 -21.14 26.39 -2.18
CA LEU A 470 -20.53 26.34 -0.85
C LEU A 470 -19.40 27.38 -0.76
N PRO A 471 -19.18 28.02 0.39
CA PRO A 471 -17.91 28.67 0.68
C PRO A 471 -16.76 27.67 0.53
N VAL A 472 -15.73 28.10 -0.19
CA VAL A 472 -14.42 27.44 -0.21
C VAL A 472 -13.48 28.27 0.65
N ILE A 473 -13.02 27.67 1.75
CA ILE A 473 -12.15 28.28 2.77
C ILE A 473 -10.75 27.69 2.57
N GLY A 474 -9.74 28.52 2.33
CA GLY A 474 -8.42 27.98 2.01
C GLY A 474 -7.35 29.02 1.81
N GLY A 475 -6.16 28.53 1.47
CA GLY A 475 -5.08 29.35 0.93
C GLY A 475 -5.57 30.16 -0.28
N LYS A 476 -5.03 31.37 -0.44
CA LYS A 476 -5.46 32.34 -1.46
C LYS A 476 -5.37 31.83 -2.90
N ASP A 477 -4.53 30.81 -3.14
CA ASP A 477 -4.26 30.25 -4.46
C ASP A 477 -5.05 28.94 -4.71
N CYS A 478 -5.84 28.48 -3.72
CA CYS A 478 -6.68 27.30 -3.86
C CYS A 478 -7.77 27.50 -4.92
N GLN A 479 -8.07 26.43 -5.66
CA GLN A 479 -9.10 26.44 -6.71
C GLN A 479 -10.45 26.88 -6.13
N SER A 480 -11.06 27.91 -6.73
CA SER A 480 -12.40 28.40 -6.34
C SER A 480 -12.50 28.90 -4.90
N VAL A 481 -11.38 29.26 -4.26
CA VAL A 481 -11.38 29.86 -2.93
C VAL A 481 -12.24 31.12 -2.88
N THR A 482 -13.03 31.23 -1.83
CA THR A 482 -13.93 32.37 -1.57
C THR A 482 -13.58 33.11 -0.29
N GLN A 483 -12.89 32.44 0.64
CA GLN A 483 -12.51 32.97 1.93
C GLN A 483 -11.10 32.48 2.28
N THR A 484 -10.22 33.40 2.68
CA THR A 484 -8.88 33.07 3.17
C THR A 484 -8.73 33.63 4.57
N PRO A 485 -8.87 32.80 5.62
CA PRO A 485 -8.74 33.27 6.99
C PRO A 485 -7.29 33.70 7.25
N GLY A 486 -7.11 34.76 8.03
CA GLY A 486 -5.80 35.22 8.49
C GLY A 486 -5.13 34.23 9.46
N HIS A 487 -3.82 34.33 9.62
CA HIS A 487 -3.11 33.55 10.64
C HIS A 487 -3.66 33.87 12.04
N GLY A 488 -4.09 32.83 12.76
CA GLY A 488 -4.69 32.91 14.08
C GLY A 488 -6.17 33.28 14.09
N GLU A 489 -6.78 33.55 12.92
CA GLU A 489 -8.20 33.83 12.81
C GLU A 489 -9.02 32.59 13.19
N THR A 490 -10.16 32.84 13.85
CA THR A 490 -11.04 31.79 14.34
C THR A 490 -12.44 31.89 13.74
N PHE A 491 -13.02 30.75 13.40
CA PHE A 491 -14.41 30.62 12.98
C PHE A 491 -15.01 29.34 13.58
N LYS A 492 -16.27 29.02 13.26
CA LYS A 492 -16.97 27.86 13.78
C LYS A 492 -17.52 26.97 12.67
N ILE A 493 -17.66 25.68 12.99
CA ILE A 493 -18.48 24.71 12.25
C ILE A 493 -19.57 24.25 13.22
N GLY A 494 -20.84 24.42 12.88
CA GLY A 494 -21.91 24.19 13.83
C GLY A 494 -21.85 25.12 15.04
N ASP A 495 -22.38 24.64 16.17
CA ASP A 495 -22.44 25.44 17.39
C ASP A 495 -21.16 25.32 18.23
N ARG A 496 -20.47 24.18 18.13
CA ARG A 496 -19.46 23.74 19.09
C ARG A 496 -18.04 23.70 18.57
N ILE A 497 -17.82 23.35 17.30
CA ILE A 497 -16.46 23.17 16.78
C ILE A 497 -15.85 24.55 16.53
N SER A 498 -14.87 24.93 17.34
CA SER A 498 -14.06 26.13 17.08
C SER A 498 -12.88 25.75 16.19
N VAL A 499 -12.68 26.50 15.11
CA VAL A 499 -11.57 26.33 14.17
C VAL A 499 -10.64 27.54 14.28
N LYS A 500 -9.33 27.29 14.31
CA LYS A 500 -8.29 28.31 14.23
C LYS A 500 -7.40 28.03 13.02
N ALA A 501 -7.29 28.99 12.11
CA ALA A 501 -6.41 28.91 10.96
C ALA A 501 -4.96 29.22 11.37
N LEU A 502 -4.02 28.37 11.00
CA LEU A 502 -2.60 28.49 11.31
C LEU A 502 -1.81 28.47 10.01
N HIS A 503 -1.42 29.65 9.53
CA HIS A 503 -0.57 29.75 8.34
C HIS A 503 0.79 29.09 8.60
N THR A 504 1.18 28.20 7.69
CA THR A 504 2.41 27.39 7.75
C THR A 504 3.12 27.39 6.39
N PRO A 505 3.49 28.57 5.85
CA PRO A 505 4.12 28.65 4.54
C PRO A 505 5.43 27.86 4.55
N CYS A 506 5.62 26.99 3.57
CA CYS A 506 6.91 26.41 3.19
C CYS A 506 6.72 25.40 2.05
N HIS A 507 5.86 24.40 2.28
CA HIS A 507 5.51 23.42 1.24
C HIS A 507 4.91 24.14 0.04
N THR A 508 3.88 24.93 0.31
CA THR A 508 3.46 26.06 -0.53
C THR A 508 3.43 27.33 0.31
N GLN A 509 3.42 28.49 -0.35
CA GLN A 509 3.32 29.78 0.33
C GLN A 509 1.91 30.08 0.86
N ASP A 510 0.89 29.38 0.35
CA ASP A 510 -0.51 29.53 0.77
C ASP A 510 -0.96 28.45 1.77
N SER A 511 -0.04 27.64 2.31
CA SER A 511 -0.34 26.54 3.25
C SER A 511 -0.97 27.04 4.56
N ILE A 512 -2.11 26.47 4.93
CA ILE A 512 -2.84 26.69 6.18
C ILE A 512 -3.16 25.36 6.84
N CYS A 513 -2.75 25.21 8.11
CA CYS A 513 -3.23 24.14 8.99
C CYS A 513 -4.47 24.60 9.75
N TYR A 514 -5.42 23.69 10.02
CA TYR A 514 -6.64 24.02 10.76
C TYR A 514 -6.67 23.27 12.09
N PHE A 515 -6.50 24.00 13.18
CA PHE A 515 -6.65 23.47 14.54
C PHE A 515 -8.12 23.57 14.95
N MET A 516 -8.74 22.44 15.30
CA MET A 516 -10.15 22.36 15.67
C MET A 516 -10.32 21.82 17.10
N GLN A 517 -11.29 22.37 17.81
CA GLN A 517 -11.62 21.96 19.17
C GLN A 517 -13.13 21.79 19.36
N ASP A 518 -13.53 20.74 20.07
CA ASP A 518 -14.88 20.53 20.60
C ASP A 518 -14.79 19.93 22.01
N GLY A 519 -15.08 20.75 23.03
CA GLY A 519 -14.83 20.38 24.41
C GLY A 519 -13.35 20.05 24.64
N ASP A 520 -13.07 18.86 25.15
CA ASP A 520 -11.70 18.39 25.41
C ASP A 520 -11.00 17.83 24.15
N GLN A 521 -11.76 17.54 23.08
CA GLN A 521 -11.19 17.02 21.85
C GLN A 521 -10.45 18.12 21.08
N LYS A 522 -9.23 17.80 20.63
CA LYS A 522 -8.34 18.70 19.90
C LYS A 522 -7.72 17.97 18.73
N VAL A 523 -7.84 18.53 17.54
CA VAL A 523 -7.27 17.96 16.32
C VAL A 523 -6.64 19.05 15.47
N VAL A 524 -5.69 18.70 14.62
CA VAL A 524 -5.12 19.60 13.62
C VAL A 524 -5.02 18.90 12.27
N PHE A 525 -5.59 19.55 11.24
CA PHE A 525 -5.45 19.14 9.85
C PHE A 525 -4.27 19.88 9.26
N THR A 526 -3.24 19.15 8.85
CA THR A 526 -1.91 19.73 8.56
C THR A 526 -1.54 19.78 7.09
N GLY A 527 -2.37 19.20 6.22
CA GLY A 527 -2.07 19.03 4.81
C GLY A 527 -0.65 18.48 4.64
N ASP A 528 0.15 19.19 3.86
CA ASP A 528 1.51 18.80 3.54
C ASP A 528 2.58 19.53 4.37
N THR A 529 2.19 20.23 5.43
CA THR A 529 3.15 20.84 6.35
C THR A 529 3.78 19.77 7.24
N LEU A 530 2.95 19.05 8.00
CA LEU A 530 3.35 18.01 8.95
C LEU A 530 2.72 16.68 8.52
N PHE A 531 3.56 15.65 8.40
CA PHE A 531 3.14 14.25 8.26
C PHE A 531 3.49 13.48 9.53
N ILE A 532 2.87 12.32 9.75
CA ILE A 532 3.31 11.44 10.84
C ILE A 532 4.76 11.02 10.58
N GLY A 533 5.65 11.39 11.50
CA GLY A 533 7.10 11.14 11.40
C GLY A 533 7.81 11.90 10.26
N GLY A 534 7.18 12.91 9.64
CA GLY A 534 7.78 13.63 8.52
C GLY A 534 7.29 15.06 8.34
N CYS A 535 7.70 15.69 7.25
CA CYS A 535 7.20 17.00 6.81
C CYS A 535 7.18 17.09 5.28
N GLY A 536 6.49 18.11 4.76
CA GLY A 536 6.47 18.44 3.35
C GLY A 536 7.84 18.68 2.75
N ARG A 537 7.95 18.47 1.43
CA ARG A 537 9.06 19.04 0.65
C ARG A 537 8.88 20.55 0.56
N PHE A 538 9.99 21.29 0.54
CA PHE A 538 9.99 22.75 0.53
C PHE A 538 9.93 23.22 -0.93
N PHE A 539 8.78 23.05 -1.60
CA PHE A 539 8.68 23.40 -3.02
C PHE A 539 8.73 24.90 -3.24
N GLU A 540 8.12 25.68 -2.34
CA GLU A 540 8.00 27.14 -2.49
C GLU A 540 8.60 27.93 -1.33
N GLY A 541 9.30 27.25 -0.43
CA GLY A 541 9.80 27.85 0.80
C GLY A 541 11.15 27.32 1.24
N THR A 542 11.46 27.61 2.49
CA THR A 542 12.82 27.53 3.03
C THR A 542 12.85 26.80 4.37
N ALA A 543 14.04 26.37 4.80
CA ALA A 543 14.21 25.74 6.11
C ALA A 543 13.80 26.62 7.30
N PRO A 544 14.08 27.95 7.34
CA PRO A 544 13.53 28.82 8.38
C PRO A 544 12.01 28.78 8.45
N GLU A 545 11.34 28.77 7.29
CA GLU A 545 9.89 28.73 7.21
C GLU A 545 9.33 27.39 7.72
N MET A 546 9.88 26.24 7.31
CA MET A 546 9.44 24.95 7.85
C MET A 546 9.77 24.81 9.33
N HIS A 547 10.93 25.30 9.77
CA HIS A 547 11.29 25.28 11.19
C HIS A 547 10.26 26.05 12.01
N LYS A 548 9.90 27.27 11.59
CA LYS A 548 8.85 28.06 12.23
C LYS A 548 7.50 27.35 12.18
N ALA A 549 7.10 26.82 11.03
CA ALA A 549 5.83 26.11 10.88
C ALA A 549 5.70 24.91 11.85
N LEU A 550 6.71 24.05 11.92
CA LEU A 550 6.67 22.86 12.77
C LEU A 550 6.97 23.16 14.24
N ASN A 551 8.07 23.86 14.51
CA ASN A 551 8.67 23.95 15.84
C ASN A 551 8.24 25.19 16.64
N GLU A 552 7.63 26.19 15.98
CA GLU A 552 7.06 27.35 16.68
C GLU A 552 5.53 27.35 16.60
N THR A 553 4.96 27.16 15.40
CA THR A 553 3.50 27.24 15.21
C THR A 553 2.79 25.96 15.66
N LEU A 554 3.11 24.80 15.05
CA LEU A 554 2.43 23.54 15.35
C LEU A 554 2.86 22.95 16.70
N ALA A 555 4.14 23.03 17.06
CA ALA A 555 4.63 22.59 18.35
C ALA A 555 4.07 23.40 19.54
N ALA A 556 3.53 24.61 19.33
CA ALA A 556 2.86 25.38 20.37
C ALA A 556 1.42 24.91 20.66
N LEU A 557 0.87 24.00 19.85
CA LEU A 557 -0.42 23.38 20.14
C LEU A 557 -0.32 22.43 21.36
N PRO A 558 -1.45 22.17 22.05
CA PRO A 558 -1.49 21.20 23.15
C PRO A 558 -0.99 19.82 22.70
N ASP A 559 -0.22 19.15 23.57
CA ASP A 559 0.42 17.87 23.23
C ASP A 559 -0.60 16.77 22.90
N ASP A 560 -1.81 16.82 23.45
CA ASP A 560 -2.89 15.86 23.19
C ASP A 560 -3.65 16.11 21.86
N THR A 561 -3.21 17.09 21.06
CA THR A 561 -3.82 17.42 19.77
C THR A 561 -3.53 16.33 18.75
N LYS A 562 -4.55 15.62 18.24
CA LYS A 562 -4.41 14.59 17.20
C LYS A 562 -4.07 15.19 15.83
N VAL A 563 -3.18 14.54 15.09
CA VAL A 563 -2.70 15.01 13.78
C VAL A 563 -3.39 14.28 12.63
N TYR A 564 -3.91 15.04 11.66
CA TYR A 564 -4.55 14.55 10.44
C TYR A 564 -3.82 15.13 9.21
N PRO A 565 -2.87 14.38 8.62
CA PRO A 565 -2.04 14.88 7.52
C PRO A 565 -2.70 14.72 6.14
N GLY A 566 -2.10 15.33 5.11
CA GLY A 566 -2.56 15.21 3.72
C GLY A 566 -2.39 13.83 3.09
N HIS A 567 -1.37 13.06 3.54
CA HIS A 567 -0.98 11.80 2.92
C HIS A 567 -0.57 10.71 3.93
N GLU A 568 -0.73 9.46 3.50
CA GLU A 568 -0.19 8.27 4.16
C GLU A 568 1.27 8.01 3.72
N TYR A 569 2.20 8.80 4.27
CA TYR A 569 3.64 8.64 4.05
C TYR A 569 4.37 7.98 5.23
N THR A 570 3.65 7.50 6.24
CA THR A 570 4.24 7.18 7.55
C THR A 570 5.31 6.11 7.47
N LYS A 571 5.10 5.05 6.69
CA LYS A 571 6.12 4.00 6.45
C LYS A 571 7.42 4.56 5.85
N GLY A 572 7.30 5.42 4.85
CA GLY A 572 8.47 6.07 4.23
C GLY A 572 9.15 7.06 5.18
N ASN A 573 8.36 7.78 5.97
CA ASN A 573 8.82 8.75 6.94
C ASN A 573 9.58 8.10 8.11
N VAL A 574 9.04 7.01 8.66
CA VAL A 574 9.67 6.33 9.80
C VAL A 574 10.95 5.61 9.39
N LYS A 575 11.02 5.05 8.18
CA LYS A 575 12.27 4.52 7.61
C LYS A 575 13.38 5.57 7.59
N PHE A 576 13.05 6.81 7.22
CA PHE A 576 14.00 7.93 7.29
C PHE A 576 14.33 8.31 8.74
N CYS A 577 13.33 8.40 9.63
CA CYS A 577 13.57 8.69 11.05
C CYS A 577 14.54 7.67 11.68
N LEU A 578 14.36 6.38 11.41
CA LEU A 578 15.27 5.32 11.86
C LEU A 578 16.69 5.46 11.31
N ALA A 579 16.85 5.95 10.07
CA ALA A 579 18.18 6.23 9.53
C ALA A 579 18.90 7.37 10.27
N VAL A 580 18.15 8.26 10.94
CA VAL A 580 18.65 9.42 11.68
C VAL A 580 18.85 9.11 13.17
N SER A 581 17.86 8.53 13.85
CA SER A 581 17.86 8.22 15.29
C SER A 581 17.14 6.89 15.57
N GLN A 582 17.65 6.12 16.53
CA GLN A 582 17.12 4.81 16.92
C GLN A 582 16.33 4.87 18.25
N SER A 583 15.73 6.02 18.56
CA SER A 583 14.99 6.23 19.81
C SER A 583 13.76 5.33 19.90
N GLU A 584 13.37 5.00 21.13
CA GLU A 584 12.20 4.15 21.41
C GLU A 584 10.89 4.69 20.80
N PRO A 585 10.58 6.00 20.84
CA PRO A 585 9.42 6.55 20.13
C PRO A 585 9.42 6.26 18.62
N ILE A 586 10.57 6.38 17.94
CA ILE A 586 10.67 6.11 16.50
C ILE A 586 10.41 4.62 16.21
N LYS A 587 10.93 3.72 17.04
CA LYS A 587 10.69 2.26 16.90
C LYS A 587 9.24 1.88 17.12
N ARG A 588 8.55 2.56 18.04
CA ARG A 588 7.10 2.39 18.24
C ARG A 588 6.31 2.88 17.04
N LEU A 589 6.69 4.03 16.47
CA LEU A 589 6.11 4.51 15.23
C LEU A 589 6.33 3.50 14.09
N ASP A 590 7.51 2.89 14.00
CA ASP A 590 7.85 1.91 12.95
C ASP A 590 6.98 0.66 13.08
N ALA A 591 6.91 0.10 14.29
CA ALA A 591 6.05 -1.03 14.57
C ALA A 591 4.57 -0.72 14.30
N PHE A 592 4.11 0.48 14.65
CA PHE A 592 2.75 0.92 14.36
C PHE A 592 2.50 1.05 12.86
N ALA A 593 3.41 1.69 12.13
CA ALA A 593 3.30 1.88 10.69
C ALA A 593 3.31 0.53 9.96
N GLU A 594 4.12 -0.44 10.38
CA GLU A 594 4.10 -1.79 9.79
C GLU A 594 2.80 -2.56 10.09
N ALA A 595 2.20 -2.33 11.26
CA ALA A 595 0.98 -3.01 11.68
C ALA A 595 -0.32 -2.40 11.13
N ASN A 596 -0.27 -1.17 10.60
CA ASN A 596 -1.47 -0.43 10.19
C ASN A 596 -1.33 0.07 8.75
N GLN A 597 -2.43 0.01 7.99
CA GLN A 597 -2.48 0.62 6.65
C GLN A 597 -2.62 2.14 6.72
N GLU A 598 -3.24 2.64 7.78
CA GLU A 598 -3.62 4.03 7.96
C GLU A 598 -3.20 4.54 9.34
N THR A 599 -2.70 5.77 9.42
CA THR A 599 -2.05 6.33 10.62
C THR A 599 -2.60 7.68 11.06
N GLN A 600 -3.40 8.32 10.23
CA GLN A 600 -4.05 9.60 10.51
C GLN A 600 -4.95 9.54 11.75
N GLY A 601 -4.89 10.58 12.59
CA GLY A 601 -5.67 10.66 13.83
C GLY A 601 -5.25 9.68 14.95
N LYS A 602 -4.17 8.92 14.76
CA LYS A 602 -3.64 7.97 15.75
C LYS A 602 -2.53 8.54 16.61
N PHE A 603 -1.86 9.58 16.13
CA PHE A 603 -0.76 10.25 16.82
C PHE A 603 -1.09 11.71 17.11
N THR A 604 -0.40 12.26 18.09
CA THR A 604 -0.59 13.61 18.59
C THR A 604 0.62 14.51 18.32
N ILE A 605 0.46 15.83 18.49
CA ILE A 605 1.56 16.78 18.47
C ILE A 605 2.64 16.41 19.51
N GLY A 606 2.23 15.89 20.68
CA GLY A 606 3.15 15.37 21.69
C GLY A 606 3.98 14.20 21.17
N ASP A 607 3.35 13.25 20.47
CA ASP A 607 4.06 12.10 19.87
C ASP A 607 5.03 12.54 18.76
N GLU A 608 4.61 13.47 17.90
CA GLU A 608 5.47 14.01 16.84
C GLU A 608 6.73 14.68 17.39
N LYS A 609 6.64 15.42 18.51
CA LYS A 609 7.82 15.98 19.20
C LYS A 609 8.81 14.89 19.67
N LEU A 610 8.37 13.65 19.85
CA LEU A 610 9.19 12.53 20.31
C LEU A 610 9.78 11.69 19.18
N HIS A 611 9.02 11.43 18.10
CA HIS A 611 9.50 10.57 16.99
C HIS A 611 9.86 11.31 15.71
N ASN A 612 9.35 12.51 15.46
CA ASN A 612 9.57 13.20 14.19
C ASN A 612 10.88 13.97 14.25
N VAL A 613 11.87 13.53 13.47
CA VAL A 613 13.21 14.13 13.49
C VAL A 613 13.20 15.60 13.05
N PHE A 614 12.22 16.04 12.26
CA PHE A 614 12.04 17.45 11.87
C PHE A 614 11.49 18.33 13.00
N MET A 615 10.88 17.73 14.03
CA MET A 615 10.43 18.43 15.25
C MET A 615 11.44 18.34 16.40
N ARG A 616 12.60 17.73 16.14
CA ARG A 616 13.66 17.45 17.13
C ARG A 616 14.99 18.09 16.73
N VAL A 617 14.96 19.23 16.06
CA VAL A 617 16.16 19.92 15.52
C VAL A 617 17.16 20.39 16.59
N ASN A 618 16.74 20.44 17.86
CA ASN A 618 17.59 20.74 19.02
C ASN A 618 18.19 19.49 19.69
N ASP A 619 17.83 18.29 19.23
CA ASP A 619 18.31 17.04 19.81
C ASP A 619 19.80 16.82 19.48
N PRO A 620 20.67 16.62 20.49
CA PRO A 620 22.11 16.43 20.28
C PRO A 620 22.45 15.25 19.36
N GLU A 621 21.65 14.17 19.35
CA GLU A 621 21.85 13.03 18.46
C GLU A 621 21.64 13.43 17.01
N ILE A 622 20.60 14.21 16.74
CA ILE A 622 20.21 14.68 15.41
C ILE A 622 21.20 15.75 14.90
N GLN A 623 21.61 16.67 15.76
CA GLN A 623 22.66 17.65 15.47
C GLN A 623 23.98 16.97 15.09
N LYS A 624 24.37 15.93 15.83
CA LYS A 624 25.56 15.13 15.50
C LYS A 624 25.41 14.39 14.17
N LYS A 625 24.23 13.81 13.90
CA LYS A 625 23.96 13.09 12.65
C LYS A 625 24.02 13.99 11.42
N THR A 626 23.54 15.23 11.55
CA THR A 626 23.53 16.23 10.47
C THR A 626 24.85 17.01 10.36
N GLY A 627 25.67 17.01 11.43
CA GLY A 627 26.88 17.83 11.52
C GLY A 627 26.59 19.32 11.72
N LYS A 628 25.35 19.67 12.11
CA LYS A 628 24.87 21.05 12.28
C LYS A 628 24.37 21.26 13.71
N THR A 629 24.48 22.49 14.22
CA THR A 629 24.02 22.85 15.58
C THR A 629 22.96 23.95 15.58
N ASP A 630 22.89 24.75 14.51
CA ASP A 630 21.81 25.71 14.34
C ASP A 630 20.52 24.97 13.90
N PRO A 631 19.37 25.19 14.57
CA PRO A 631 18.13 24.44 14.30
C PRO A 631 17.63 24.55 12.85
N VAL A 632 17.85 25.70 12.21
CA VAL A 632 17.45 25.93 10.82
C VAL A 632 18.40 25.19 9.87
N GLU A 633 19.70 25.20 10.14
CA GLU A 633 20.67 24.40 9.38
C GLU A 633 20.42 22.89 9.54
N VAL A 634 20.03 22.43 10.75
CA VAL A 634 19.64 21.03 11.01
C VAL A 634 18.38 20.67 10.21
N MET A 635 17.36 21.53 10.20
CA MET A 635 16.15 21.36 9.40
C MET A 635 16.48 21.20 7.91
N ALA A 636 17.32 22.10 7.37
CA ALA A 636 17.77 22.04 5.98
C ALA A 636 18.51 20.72 5.67
N ALA A 637 19.45 20.33 6.53
CA ALA A 637 20.22 19.10 6.35
C ALA A 637 19.33 17.85 6.38
N LEU A 638 18.41 17.74 7.35
CA LEU A 638 17.45 16.64 7.41
C LEU A 638 16.58 16.57 6.16
N ARG A 639 16.13 17.73 5.66
CA ARG A 639 15.26 17.79 4.49
C ARG A 639 15.97 17.27 3.25
N GLU A 640 17.22 17.69 3.03
CA GLU A 640 18.05 17.24 1.92
C GLU A 640 18.41 15.75 2.04
N MET A 641 18.74 15.27 3.25
CA MET A 641 18.96 13.85 3.49
C MET A 641 17.73 13.00 3.13
N LYS A 642 16.52 13.46 3.47
CA LYS A 642 15.27 12.75 3.11
C LYS A 642 14.92 12.88 1.64
N ASN A 643 15.34 13.94 0.95
CA ASN A 643 15.11 14.11 -0.48
C ASN A 643 15.99 13.18 -1.32
N ALA A 644 17.16 12.81 -0.81
CA ALA A 644 18.11 11.89 -1.45
C ALA A 644 17.82 10.40 -1.18
N MET A 645 16.80 10.09 -0.37
CA MET A 645 16.33 8.75 -0.02
C MET A 645 15.04 8.43 -0.75
#